data_AF-A0A2J6HJA3-F1
#
_entry.id   AF-A0A2J6HJA3-F1
#
_cell.length_a   1.000
_cell.length_b   1.000
_cell.length_c   1.000
_cell.angle_alpha   90.00
_cell.angle_beta   90.00
_cell.angle_gamma   90.00
#
_symmetry.space_group_name_H-M   'P 1'
#
loop_
_entity.id
_entity.type
_entity.pdbx_description
1 polymer ?
#
loop_
_entity_poly.entity_id
_entity_poly.type
_entity_poly.pdbx_seq_one_letter_code
_entity_poly.pdbx_strand_id
1 'polypeptide(L)'
;AMYVSWENTTIDGDSLATVRGFYLETVSNITIDGNIILLPDVSTSNTSICGIYDASGVDTNTVIINNTINDGSYGMYLYGNSSTYQPGLIVSNNNVMDFAYYGIYTYYLNDPVFTDNVIATDSNTYTTIYGLRVYYAQDGFTITGNNIAMGDNESGYGLYMYGADGLAANRGLVANNFISFEGQGGSSTSYALYNSSCDYLDIVFNSIHVYDTYTSSRGYYVTGGSNITFQNNNVANTGGGYAVYFSTTTAVTNSDYNNLYSSGTTLGYYGGAQANLAAWQSASSDDANSYSLDPLFLSNTDLHIFLGSLDGKATPFAGVTTDIDGDPRNATTPDIGADEFDGMPYDLAMTSIVKPTNDFGYTSDSDTVKVYITNYGANDASGFTVSYSVDGITIATENYSGTLVSGTIDSLEFSTYFTPNAGPNDICAWVELTGDGDNSNDTACTTYKGVPTLNVSYFDDYETNDYFGANTVYGGWEFGTPAGTVINAAYSPSTAWVTNLDGAYDFNMNHELYTPKFDFVGIYNAELRFYHQYDIETGDIGYIEYSNNNGISWNPLGVLNDPTGTNWYGSSLGSINGWNGTSSGWEYSSIDLSAFNNSPFPVQFRFVFYSDFSGINGEGWAIDNFEIFVPVPDYDCGVTSIISPASMMTPGSPETITLRIENFGANTLTSIPVVFTVNTGQPPITATWTGTLLSGDSVDFTLGSSYTPVAVSSIGICAYTDLANDLIYFNDTTCITLPTNVGIEEANALNNIQLNPNPANEFTILEFNTVISGNALISIRTVDGKLVQAQEVFISSGENAFRINTESLAAGIYIWRINNNDVSEEGKLVIVR
;
A
#
# COMPACT_ATOMS: atom_id res chain seq x y z
N ALA A 1 -39.90 -9.86 -40.94
CA ALA A 1 -39.52 -11.26 -41.28
C ALA A 1 -40.52 -12.22 -40.62
N MET A 2 -40.62 -13.48 -41.06
CA MET A 2 -41.45 -14.49 -40.38
C MET A 2 -40.72 -15.83 -40.32
N TYR A 3 -40.74 -16.50 -39.17
CA TYR A 3 -40.11 -17.83 -38.97
C TYR A 3 -38.60 -17.82 -39.28
N VAL A 4 -37.87 -16.86 -38.71
CA VAL A 4 -36.42 -16.72 -38.92
C VAL A 4 -35.69 -16.80 -37.58
N SER A 5 -34.57 -17.51 -37.55
CA SER A 5 -33.63 -17.51 -36.44
C SER A 5 -32.31 -16.90 -36.88
N TRP A 6 -31.73 -16.02 -36.06
CA TRP A 6 -30.38 -15.49 -36.20
C TRP A 6 -29.56 -15.95 -35.01
N GLU A 7 -28.54 -16.76 -35.28
CA GLU A 7 -27.83 -17.50 -34.24
C GLU A 7 -26.33 -17.30 -34.32
N ASN A 8 -25.66 -17.22 -33.17
CA ASN A 8 -24.20 -17.33 -33.03
C ASN A 8 -23.39 -16.40 -33.95
N THR A 9 -23.86 -15.15 -34.12
CA THR A 9 -23.23 -14.15 -35.00
C THR A 9 -22.67 -12.99 -34.19
N THR A 10 -21.52 -12.46 -34.60
CA THR A 10 -20.97 -11.20 -34.09
C THR A 10 -21.34 -10.05 -35.03
N ILE A 11 -21.98 -9.01 -34.48
CA ILE A 11 -22.28 -7.74 -35.15
C ILE A 11 -21.41 -6.67 -34.50
N ASP A 12 -20.38 -6.23 -35.21
CA ASP A 12 -19.43 -5.24 -34.73
C ASP A 12 -19.76 -3.86 -35.32
N GLY A 13 -20.23 -2.97 -34.45
CA GLY A 13 -20.61 -1.60 -34.74
C GLY A 13 -19.80 -0.54 -34.01
N ASP A 14 -18.78 -0.93 -33.24
CA ASP A 14 -18.04 -0.07 -32.29
C ASP A 14 -17.50 1.22 -32.95
N SER A 15 -16.93 1.12 -34.15
CA SER A 15 -16.38 2.30 -34.84
C SER A 15 -17.41 3.25 -35.50
N LEU A 16 -18.72 2.97 -35.36
CA LEU A 16 -19.77 3.67 -36.10
C LEU A 16 -20.38 4.83 -35.30
N ALA A 17 -20.66 5.97 -35.94
CA ALA A 17 -21.36 7.08 -35.27
C ALA A 17 -22.84 6.78 -34.95
N THR A 18 -23.44 5.82 -35.65
CA THR A 18 -24.82 5.33 -35.44
C THR A 18 -24.88 3.87 -35.85
N VAL A 19 -25.49 3.02 -35.04
CA VAL A 19 -25.65 1.60 -35.34
C VAL A 19 -26.87 1.01 -34.65
N ARG A 20 -27.55 0.11 -35.34
CA ARG A 20 -28.53 -0.79 -34.76
C ARG A 20 -28.13 -2.22 -35.11
N GLY A 21 -27.86 -3.05 -34.10
CA GLY A 21 -27.44 -4.43 -34.32
C GLY A 21 -28.54 -5.21 -35.05
N PHE A 22 -29.73 -5.25 -34.43
CA PHE A 22 -30.95 -5.72 -35.07
C PHE A 22 -31.99 -4.60 -35.15
N TYR A 23 -32.70 -4.54 -36.27
CA TYR A 23 -33.87 -3.68 -36.47
C TYR A 23 -35.09 -4.54 -36.75
N LEU A 24 -36.05 -4.53 -35.83
CA LEU A 24 -37.31 -5.25 -35.91
C LEU A 24 -38.43 -4.27 -36.25
N GLU A 25 -39.31 -4.69 -37.16
CA GLU A 25 -40.52 -3.95 -37.51
C GLU A 25 -41.53 -4.93 -38.12
N THR A 26 -42.63 -5.18 -37.41
CA THR A 26 -43.74 -6.05 -37.84
C THR A 26 -43.25 -7.48 -38.17
N VAL A 27 -42.55 -8.09 -37.23
CA VAL A 27 -41.99 -9.44 -37.34
C VAL A 27 -42.86 -10.47 -36.61
N SER A 28 -42.74 -11.75 -37.00
CA SER A 28 -43.52 -12.82 -36.37
C SER A 28 -42.75 -14.13 -36.29
N ASN A 29 -42.70 -14.75 -35.11
CA ASN A 29 -41.98 -16.01 -34.86
C ASN A 29 -40.49 -15.87 -35.21
N ILE A 30 -39.79 -15.02 -34.47
CA ILE A 30 -38.37 -14.73 -34.68
C ILE A 30 -37.57 -15.15 -33.47
N THR A 31 -36.37 -15.66 -33.70
CA THR A 31 -35.41 -15.97 -32.65
C THR A 31 -34.08 -15.26 -32.91
N ILE A 32 -33.53 -14.62 -31.89
CA ILE A 32 -32.20 -14.00 -31.87
C ILE A 32 -31.46 -14.71 -30.72
N ASP A 33 -30.54 -15.62 -31.06
CA ASP A 33 -29.93 -16.55 -30.10
C ASP A 33 -28.39 -16.54 -30.14
N GLY A 34 -27.72 -16.33 -29.02
CA GLY A 34 -26.26 -16.54 -28.94
C GLY A 34 -25.42 -15.51 -29.72
N ASN A 35 -25.98 -14.35 -30.05
CA ASN A 35 -25.26 -13.32 -30.82
C ASN A 35 -24.45 -12.41 -29.91
N ILE A 36 -23.37 -11.84 -30.45
CA ILE A 36 -22.57 -10.80 -29.81
C ILE A 36 -22.78 -9.49 -30.59
N ILE A 37 -23.22 -8.43 -29.92
CA ILE A 37 -23.45 -7.12 -30.52
C ILE A 37 -22.54 -6.12 -29.81
N LEU A 38 -21.58 -5.56 -30.54
CA LEU A 38 -20.66 -4.55 -30.03
C LEU A 38 -21.08 -3.19 -30.58
N LEU A 39 -21.27 -2.22 -29.68
CA LEU A 39 -21.72 -0.89 -30.01
C LEU A 39 -20.62 0.13 -29.63
N PRO A 40 -20.70 1.36 -30.12
CA PRO A 40 -19.83 2.44 -29.65
C PRO A 40 -20.15 2.81 -28.21
N ASP A 41 -19.12 3.00 -27.40
CA ASP A 41 -19.20 3.61 -26.07
C ASP A 41 -19.57 5.11 -26.17
N VAL A 42 -20.67 5.53 -25.53
CA VAL A 42 -21.28 6.86 -25.72
C VAL A 42 -22.11 7.32 -24.51
N SER A 43 -21.96 8.56 -24.05
CA SER A 43 -22.85 9.18 -23.04
C SER A 43 -24.06 9.91 -23.66
N THR A 44 -24.94 9.19 -24.37
CA THR A 44 -26.12 9.79 -25.03
C THR A 44 -27.45 9.11 -24.70
N SER A 45 -28.56 9.81 -24.95
CA SER A 45 -29.93 9.33 -24.66
C SER A 45 -30.75 8.90 -25.88
N ASN A 46 -30.11 8.73 -27.04
CA ASN A 46 -30.80 8.56 -28.33
C ASN A 46 -30.74 7.13 -28.87
N THR A 47 -31.82 6.67 -29.48
CA THR A 47 -31.98 5.28 -29.98
C THR A 47 -31.27 4.99 -31.31
N SER A 48 -30.35 5.84 -31.76
CA SER A 48 -29.56 5.61 -32.99
C SER A 48 -28.35 4.71 -32.74
N ILE A 49 -28.03 4.43 -31.48
CA ILE A 49 -26.99 3.51 -31.04
C ILE A 49 -27.68 2.50 -30.11
N CYS A 50 -28.08 1.36 -30.68
CA CYS A 50 -28.91 0.40 -29.97
C CYS A 50 -28.60 -1.04 -30.39
N GLY A 51 -28.51 -1.97 -29.45
CA GLY A 51 -28.23 -3.37 -29.75
C GLY A 51 -29.38 -4.01 -30.54
N ILE A 52 -30.55 -4.07 -29.91
CA ILE A 52 -31.77 -4.56 -30.56
C ILE A 52 -32.84 -3.48 -30.51
N TYR A 53 -33.18 -2.97 -31.68
CA TYR A 53 -34.19 -1.94 -31.85
C TYR A 53 -35.45 -2.53 -32.48
N ASP A 54 -36.55 -2.51 -31.75
CA ASP A 54 -37.90 -2.82 -32.21
C ASP A 54 -38.68 -1.52 -32.41
N ALA A 55 -39.09 -1.27 -33.65
CA ALA A 55 -39.88 -0.11 -34.02
C ALA A 55 -41.34 -0.27 -33.56
N SER A 56 -42.10 0.83 -33.53
CA SER A 56 -43.51 0.78 -33.12
C SER A 56 -44.38 -0.03 -34.09
N GLY A 57 -44.51 -1.32 -33.82
CA GLY A 57 -45.23 -2.32 -34.60
C GLY A 57 -46.02 -3.27 -33.71
N VAL A 58 -46.63 -4.30 -34.32
CA VAL A 58 -47.17 -5.44 -33.58
C VAL A 58 -46.37 -6.65 -34.01
N ASP A 59 -45.29 -6.90 -33.30
CA ASP A 59 -44.55 -8.14 -33.46
C ASP A 59 -45.24 -9.26 -32.67
N THR A 60 -44.95 -10.51 -33.01
CA THR A 60 -45.54 -11.67 -32.32
C THR A 60 -44.51 -12.77 -32.16
N ASN A 61 -44.41 -13.36 -30.98
CA ASN A 61 -43.51 -14.48 -30.72
C ASN A 61 -42.04 -14.14 -31.04
N THR A 62 -41.54 -13.06 -30.46
CA THR A 62 -40.14 -12.63 -30.59
C THR A 62 -39.36 -13.19 -29.41
N VAL A 63 -38.32 -13.97 -29.69
CA VAL A 63 -37.48 -14.65 -28.68
C VAL A 63 -36.06 -14.12 -28.80
N ILE A 64 -35.55 -13.46 -27.75
CA ILE A 64 -34.21 -12.89 -27.66
C ILE A 64 -33.51 -13.60 -26.53
N ILE A 65 -32.58 -14.50 -26.84
CA ILE A 65 -31.94 -15.37 -25.85
C ILE A 65 -30.43 -15.49 -25.99
N ASN A 66 -29.71 -15.71 -24.88
CA ASN A 66 -28.27 -16.01 -24.89
C ASN A 66 -27.38 -14.96 -25.59
N ASN A 67 -27.87 -13.73 -25.83
CA ASN A 67 -27.09 -12.72 -26.55
C ASN A 67 -26.23 -11.91 -25.58
N THR A 68 -25.08 -11.46 -26.07
CA THR A 68 -24.24 -10.45 -25.41
C THR A 68 -24.36 -9.14 -26.18
N ILE A 69 -24.74 -8.07 -25.51
CA ILE A 69 -24.81 -6.72 -26.04
C ILE A 69 -23.92 -5.86 -25.16
N ASN A 70 -22.87 -5.30 -25.74
CA ASN A 70 -21.95 -4.40 -25.05
C ASN A 70 -22.11 -2.98 -25.62
N ASP A 71 -21.97 -2.01 -24.73
CA ASP A 71 -21.94 -0.59 -25.01
C ASP A 71 -23.28 -0.02 -25.55
N GLY A 72 -23.23 1.25 -25.94
CA GLY A 72 -24.31 1.94 -26.65
C GLY A 72 -25.31 2.66 -25.75
N SER A 73 -26.14 3.51 -26.37
CA SER A 73 -27.15 4.27 -25.61
C SER A 73 -28.26 3.35 -25.07
N TYR A 74 -28.65 2.34 -25.85
CA TYR A 74 -29.67 1.37 -25.47
C TYR A 74 -29.17 -0.05 -25.74
N GLY A 75 -29.18 -0.94 -24.76
CA GLY A 75 -28.99 -2.36 -25.02
C GLY A 75 -30.13 -2.90 -25.90
N MET A 76 -31.36 -2.75 -25.42
CA MET A 76 -32.58 -3.13 -26.14
C MET A 76 -33.67 -2.06 -26.04
N TYR A 77 -34.32 -1.78 -27.16
CA TYR A 77 -35.48 -0.91 -27.25
C TYR A 77 -36.64 -1.71 -27.87
N LEU A 78 -37.57 -2.19 -27.04
CA LEU A 78 -38.61 -3.17 -27.41
C LEU A 78 -40.01 -2.54 -27.36
N TYR A 79 -40.47 -2.02 -28.51
CA TYR A 79 -41.63 -1.12 -28.56
C TYR A 79 -42.84 -1.72 -29.30
N GLY A 80 -43.86 -2.13 -28.54
CA GLY A 80 -45.14 -2.59 -29.07
C GLY A 80 -46.13 -1.47 -29.43
N ASN A 81 -47.41 -1.82 -29.63
CA ASN A 81 -48.44 -0.87 -30.07
C ASN A 81 -49.48 -0.55 -28.98
N SER A 82 -49.77 0.73 -28.79
CA SER A 82 -50.74 1.21 -27.78
C SER A 82 -52.18 0.75 -27.99
N SER A 83 -52.56 0.38 -29.21
CA SER A 83 -53.90 -0.10 -29.56
C SER A 83 -53.99 -1.62 -29.54
N THR A 84 -52.87 -2.33 -29.67
CA THR A 84 -52.80 -3.79 -29.68
C THR A 84 -51.45 -4.22 -29.14
N TYR A 85 -51.43 -4.56 -27.85
CA TYR A 85 -50.20 -4.85 -27.13
C TYR A 85 -49.52 -6.08 -27.74
N GLN A 86 -48.20 -6.02 -27.85
CA GLN A 86 -47.38 -7.03 -28.53
C GLN A 86 -47.26 -8.30 -27.68
N PRO A 87 -47.74 -9.48 -28.16
CA PRO A 87 -47.72 -10.70 -27.38
C PRO A 87 -46.50 -11.58 -27.66
N GLY A 88 -46.13 -12.39 -26.65
CA GLY A 88 -45.15 -13.47 -26.81
C GLY A 88 -43.71 -13.00 -26.94
N LEU A 89 -43.36 -11.88 -26.31
CA LEU A 89 -41.96 -11.47 -26.17
C LEU A 89 -41.30 -12.29 -25.06
N ILE A 90 -40.18 -12.94 -25.37
CA ILE A 90 -39.30 -13.61 -24.41
C ILE A 90 -37.91 -13.00 -24.55
N VAL A 91 -37.39 -12.47 -23.45
CA VAL A 91 -36.02 -11.98 -23.32
C VAL A 91 -35.37 -12.76 -22.20
N SER A 92 -34.47 -13.70 -22.53
CA SER A 92 -33.90 -14.57 -21.50
C SER A 92 -32.42 -14.89 -21.66
N ASN A 93 -31.69 -14.97 -20.54
CA ASN A 93 -30.28 -15.31 -20.51
C ASN A 93 -29.41 -14.39 -21.40
N ASN A 94 -29.78 -13.12 -21.53
CA ASN A 94 -28.97 -12.15 -22.25
C ASN A 94 -28.06 -11.40 -21.28
N ASN A 95 -26.87 -11.07 -21.76
CA ASN A 95 -25.94 -10.18 -21.09
C ASN A 95 -25.98 -8.81 -21.76
N VAL A 96 -26.50 -7.79 -21.09
CA VAL A 96 -26.58 -6.41 -21.57
C VAL A 96 -25.67 -5.56 -20.68
N MET A 97 -24.49 -5.27 -21.18
CA MET A 97 -23.41 -4.62 -20.45
C MET A 97 -23.14 -3.23 -21.01
N ASP A 98 -22.61 -2.36 -20.15
CA ASP A 98 -21.94 -1.12 -20.54
C ASP A 98 -22.84 -0.12 -21.30
N PHE A 99 -24.15 -0.17 -21.08
CA PHE A 99 -25.08 0.75 -21.73
C PHE A 99 -25.12 2.11 -21.04
N ALA A 100 -25.24 3.20 -21.79
CA ALA A 100 -25.20 4.53 -21.18
C ALA A 100 -26.56 5.10 -20.74
N TYR A 101 -27.70 4.62 -21.25
CA TYR A 101 -29.01 5.18 -20.88
C TYR A 101 -30.06 4.13 -20.47
N TYR A 102 -30.34 3.13 -21.32
CA TYR A 102 -31.22 2.02 -20.97
C TYR A 102 -30.57 0.68 -21.26
N GLY A 103 -30.57 -0.24 -20.30
CA GLY A 103 -30.23 -1.63 -20.57
C GLY A 103 -31.32 -2.23 -21.45
N ILE A 104 -32.53 -2.29 -20.91
CA ILE A 104 -33.71 -2.77 -21.63
C ILE A 104 -34.87 -1.80 -21.40
N TYR A 105 -35.36 -1.21 -22.49
CA TYR A 105 -36.54 -0.37 -22.51
C TYR A 105 -37.69 -1.10 -23.20
N THR A 106 -38.83 -1.27 -22.53
CA THR A 106 -40.01 -1.90 -23.12
C THR A 106 -41.29 -1.09 -23.01
N TYR A 107 -42.19 -1.23 -23.98
CA TYR A 107 -43.43 -0.46 -24.06
C TYR A 107 -44.58 -1.24 -24.72
N TYR A 108 -45.79 -1.21 -24.15
CA TYR A 108 -47.02 -1.81 -24.70
C TYR A 108 -46.93 -3.31 -25.06
N LEU A 109 -46.60 -4.14 -24.07
CA LEU A 109 -46.41 -5.58 -24.23
C LEU A 109 -47.50 -6.38 -23.51
N ASN A 110 -47.94 -7.48 -24.11
CA ASN A 110 -48.89 -8.40 -23.49
C ASN A 110 -48.18 -9.68 -23.06
N ASP A 111 -48.18 -9.94 -21.75
CA ASP A 111 -47.55 -11.11 -21.14
C ASP A 111 -46.05 -11.30 -21.52
N PRO A 112 -45.20 -10.26 -21.43
CA PRO A 112 -43.76 -10.42 -21.70
C PRO A 112 -43.05 -11.21 -20.60
N VAL A 113 -41.97 -11.89 -20.99
CA VAL A 113 -41.11 -12.69 -20.11
C VAL A 113 -39.69 -12.14 -20.15
N PHE A 114 -39.16 -11.75 -19.00
CA PHE A 114 -37.78 -11.33 -18.79
C PHE A 114 -37.14 -12.25 -17.76
N THR A 115 -36.33 -13.22 -18.21
CA THR A 115 -35.77 -14.22 -17.30
C THR A 115 -34.27 -14.42 -17.41
N ASP A 116 -33.57 -14.52 -16.28
CA ASP A 116 -32.15 -14.87 -16.23
C ASP A 116 -31.23 -13.89 -16.99
N ASN A 117 -31.64 -12.63 -17.19
CA ASN A 117 -30.79 -11.64 -17.87
C ASN A 117 -29.83 -10.97 -16.89
N VAL A 118 -28.61 -10.71 -17.35
CA VAL A 118 -27.64 -9.84 -16.68
C VAL A 118 -27.70 -8.47 -17.35
N ILE A 119 -27.91 -7.43 -16.56
CA ILE A 119 -28.04 -6.04 -17.00
C ILE A 119 -27.13 -5.18 -16.14
N ALA A 120 -26.02 -4.70 -16.70
CA ALA A 120 -25.09 -3.83 -16.01
C ALA A 120 -24.60 -2.70 -16.92
N THR A 121 -24.12 -1.63 -16.30
CA THR A 121 -23.69 -0.39 -16.98
C THR A 121 -22.22 -0.12 -16.67
N ASP A 122 -21.59 0.73 -17.48
CA ASP A 122 -20.21 1.19 -17.34
C ASP A 122 -20.17 2.63 -16.81
N SER A 123 -18.97 3.24 -16.83
CA SER A 123 -18.72 4.57 -16.26
C SER A 123 -19.06 5.76 -17.15
N ASN A 124 -19.26 5.55 -18.45
CA ASN A 124 -19.56 6.60 -19.43
C ASN A 124 -21.08 6.81 -19.62
N THR A 125 -21.80 6.95 -18.51
CA THR A 125 -23.26 7.00 -18.49
C THR A 125 -23.87 8.34 -18.91
N TYR A 126 -25.17 8.32 -19.22
CA TYR A 126 -26.03 9.50 -19.33
C TYR A 126 -26.57 9.93 -17.96
N THR A 127 -27.03 11.18 -17.83
CA THR A 127 -27.44 11.82 -16.56
C THR A 127 -28.53 11.10 -15.74
N THR A 128 -29.26 10.15 -16.33
CA THR A 128 -30.21 9.32 -15.59
C THR A 128 -30.31 7.97 -16.26
N ILE A 129 -29.91 6.92 -15.56
CA ILE A 129 -29.81 5.56 -16.11
C ILE A 129 -30.97 4.67 -15.70
N TYR A 130 -31.22 3.63 -16.51
CA TYR A 130 -32.30 2.68 -16.29
C TYR A 130 -31.84 1.27 -16.68
N GLY A 131 -31.87 0.32 -15.75
CA GLY A 131 -31.54 -1.08 -16.03
C GLY A 131 -32.62 -1.72 -16.90
N LEU A 132 -33.73 -2.10 -16.28
CA LEU A 132 -34.91 -2.64 -16.95
C LEU A 132 -36.11 -1.70 -16.73
N ARG A 133 -36.66 -1.15 -17.81
CA ARG A 133 -37.85 -0.32 -17.78
C ARG A 133 -39.02 -1.00 -18.48
N VAL A 134 -40.07 -1.31 -17.73
CA VAL A 134 -41.28 -2.00 -18.18
C VAL A 134 -42.48 -1.04 -18.13
N TYR A 135 -42.88 -0.55 -19.29
CA TYR A 135 -44.01 0.37 -19.42
C TYR A 135 -45.21 -0.28 -20.08
N TYR A 136 -46.36 -0.19 -19.42
CA TYR A 136 -47.61 -0.73 -19.94
C TYR A 136 -47.44 -2.19 -20.38
N ALA A 137 -46.91 -3.03 -19.50
CA ALA A 137 -47.10 -4.47 -19.64
C ALA A 137 -48.52 -4.81 -19.18
N GLN A 138 -49.14 -5.84 -19.76
CA GLN A 138 -50.48 -6.28 -19.39
C GLN A 138 -50.50 -7.80 -19.20
N ASP A 139 -51.46 -8.27 -18.40
CA ASP A 139 -51.67 -9.70 -18.11
C ASP A 139 -50.54 -10.29 -17.23
N GLY A 140 -50.36 -11.60 -17.20
CA GLY A 140 -49.46 -12.33 -16.28
C GLY A 140 -47.96 -12.24 -16.56
N PHE A 141 -47.46 -11.05 -16.91
CA PHE A 141 -46.05 -10.84 -17.26
C PHE A 141 -45.09 -11.34 -16.17
N THR A 142 -43.89 -11.77 -16.57
CA THR A 142 -42.91 -12.39 -15.68
C THR A 142 -41.55 -11.68 -15.77
N ILE A 143 -40.99 -11.30 -14.62
CA ILE A 143 -39.65 -10.73 -14.47
C ILE A 143 -38.95 -11.55 -13.37
N THR A 144 -38.20 -12.59 -13.75
CA THR A 144 -37.59 -13.49 -12.76
C THR A 144 -36.15 -13.88 -13.03
N GLY A 145 -35.35 -14.08 -11.99
CA GLY A 145 -33.97 -14.55 -12.15
C GLY A 145 -33.01 -13.51 -12.73
N ASN A 146 -33.41 -12.25 -12.89
CA ASN A 146 -32.54 -11.24 -13.52
C ASN A 146 -31.53 -10.68 -12.50
N ASN A 147 -30.30 -10.46 -12.94
CA ASN A 147 -29.28 -9.73 -12.20
C ASN A 147 -29.12 -8.32 -12.82
N ILE A 148 -29.58 -7.31 -12.10
CA ILE A 148 -29.54 -5.90 -12.52
C ILE A 148 -28.56 -5.17 -11.60
N ALA A 149 -27.37 -4.89 -12.10
CA ALA A 149 -26.32 -4.20 -11.37
C ALA A 149 -26.12 -2.80 -11.95
N MET A 150 -26.65 -1.79 -11.28
CA MET A 150 -26.52 -0.40 -11.70
C MET A 150 -25.34 0.26 -10.99
N GLY A 151 -24.49 0.92 -11.75
CA GLY A 151 -23.32 1.64 -11.25
C GLY A 151 -23.03 2.89 -12.06
N ASP A 152 -22.11 3.66 -11.52
CA ASP A 152 -21.30 4.67 -12.19
C ASP A 152 -21.96 6.04 -12.49
N ASN A 153 -21.60 6.97 -11.61
CA ASN A 153 -21.62 8.43 -11.78
C ASN A 153 -22.98 9.17 -11.80
N GLU A 154 -24.14 8.49 -11.80
CA GLU A 154 -25.44 9.18 -11.83
C GLU A 154 -26.58 8.49 -11.05
N SER A 155 -27.67 9.23 -10.75
CA SER A 155 -28.92 8.63 -10.25
C SER A 155 -29.70 7.88 -11.33
N GLY A 156 -30.53 6.93 -10.92
CA GLY A 156 -31.36 6.21 -11.87
C GLY A 156 -32.30 5.20 -11.26
N TYR A 157 -32.65 4.21 -12.08
CA TYR A 157 -33.62 3.17 -11.77
C TYR A 157 -33.07 1.79 -12.12
N GLY A 158 -33.03 0.85 -11.18
CA GLY A 158 -32.68 -0.54 -11.48
C GLY A 158 -33.79 -1.20 -12.30
N LEU A 159 -34.90 -1.50 -11.65
CA LEU A 159 -36.14 -1.97 -12.27
C LEU A 159 -37.23 -0.91 -12.14
N TYR A 160 -37.70 -0.37 -13.26
CA TYR A 160 -38.79 0.60 -13.29
C TYR A 160 -40.03 0.05 -14.00
N MET A 161 -41.10 -0.16 -13.25
CA MET A 161 -42.44 -0.48 -13.75
C MET A 161 -43.39 0.72 -13.71
N TYR A 162 -44.10 0.96 -14.82
CA TYR A 162 -45.13 1.99 -14.93
C TYR A 162 -46.36 1.48 -15.67
N GLY A 163 -47.54 1.52 -15.03
CA GLY A 163 -48.79 1.04 -15.64
C GLY A 163 -48.71 -0.42 -16.10
N ALA A 164 -47.84 -1.21 -15.49
CA ALA A 164 -47.66 -2.61 -15.77
C ALA A 164 -48.68 -3.39 -14.95
N ASP A 165 -49.78 -3.80 -15.58
CA ASP A 165 -50.97 -4.29 -14.87
C ASP A 165 -51.22 -5.77 -15.13
N GLY A 166 -51.17 -6.55 -14.06
CA GLY A 166 -51.68 -7.92 -14.07
C GLY A 166 -53.21 -7.96 -14.01
N LEU A 167 -53.74 -9.18 -14.02
CA LEU A 167 -55.15 -9.46 -13.77
C LEU A 167 -55.33 -10.19 -12.44
N ALA A 168 -56.49 -10.05 -11.81
CA ALA A 168 -56.80 -10.74 -10.55
C ALA A 168 -56.62 -12.28 -10.63
N ALA A 169 -56.82 -12.87 -11.81
CA ALA A 169 -56.65 -14.30 -12.06
C ALA A 169 -55.28 -14.66 -12.68
N ASN A 170 -54.50 -13.66 -13.11
CA ASN A 170 -53.21 -13.82 -13.77
C ASN A 170 -52.34 -12.61 -13.45
N ARG A 171 -51.75 -12.61 -12.25
CA ARG A 171 -51.02 -11.48 -11.68
C ARG A 171 -49.63 -11.38 -12.31
N GLY A 172 -49.08 -10.18 -12.44
CA GLY A 172 -47.70 -10.01 -12.89
C GLY A 172 -46.73 -10.47 -11.80
N LEU A 173 -45.69 -11.22 -12.15
CA LEU A 173 -44.72 -11.80 -11.22
C LEU A 173 -43.35 -11.13 -11.35
N VAL A 174 -42.83 -10.63 -10.23
CA VAL A 174 -41.46 -10.12 -10.09
C VAL A 174 -40.78 -10.89 -8.97
N ALA A 175 -39.92 -11.86 -9.30
CA ALA A 175 -39.35 -12.75 -8.30
C ALA A 175 -37.92 -13.23 -8.58
N ASN A 176 -37.17 -13.58 -7.55
CA ASN A 176 -35.79 -14.08 -7.68
C ASN A 176 -34.87 -13.14 -8.47
N ASN A 177 -35.07 -11.82 -8.41
CA ASN A 177 -34.16 -10.88 -9.06
C ASN A 177 -33.13 -10.37 -8.04
N PHE A 178 -31.88 -10.26 -8.49
CA PHE A 178 -30.87 -9.42 -7.85
C PHE A 178 -30.95 -8.02 -8.47
N ILE A 179 -31.11 -7.01 -7.63
CA ILE A 179 -31.18 -5.62 -8.06
C ILE A 179 -30.29 -4.79 -7.16
N SER A 180 -29.12 -4.41 -7.65
CA SER A 180 -28.16 -3.59 -6.92
C SER A 180 -28.00 -2.21 -7.57
N PHE A 181 -27.75 -1.19 -6.74
CA PHE A 181 -27.65 0.19 -7.22
C PHE A 181 -26.63 1.01 -6.43
N GLU A 182 -25.61 1.52 -7.12
CA GLU A 182 -24.72 2.60 -6.68
C GLU A 182 -24.95 3.88 -7.49
N GLY A 183 -25.60 4.88 -6.90
CA GLY A 183 -25.52 6.24 -7.41
C GLY A 183 -24.25 6.94 -6.89
N GLN A 184 -23.40 7.43 -7.80
CA GLN A 184 -22.36 8.44 -7.50
C GLN A 184 -22.77 9.79 -8.16
N GLY A 185 -22.35 10.96 -7.67
CA GLY A 185 -22.78 12.28 -8.21
C GLY A 185 -23.79 13.15 -7.40
N GLY A 186 -23.46 14.43 -7.18
CA GLY A 186 -24.13 15.33 -6.21
C GLY A 186 -25.68 15.46 -6.27
N SER A 187 -26.31 15.28 -5.09
CA SER A 187 -27.71 15.61 -4.71
C SER A 187 -28.85 14.99 -5.54
N SER A 188 -28.79 13.71 -5.83
CA SER A 188 -29.87 12.99 -6.52
C SER A 188 -30.38 11.77 -5.72
N THR A 189 -31.25 10.94 -6.30
CA THR A 189 -31.91 9.83 -5.59
C THR A 189 -31.94 8.59 -6.47
N SER A 190 -31.44 7.48 -5.95
CA SER A 190 -31.46 6.19 -6.64
C SER A 190 -32.70 5.38 -6.27
N TYR A 191 -33.19 4.59 -7.22
CA TYR A 191 -34.36 3.72 -7.05
C TYR A 191 -34.02 2.32 -7.54
N ALA A 192 -33.72 1.38 -6.65
CA ALA A 192 -33.43 0.01 -7.09
C ALA A 192 -34.67 -0.62 -7.73
N LEU A 193 -35.81 -0.60 -7.04
CA LEU A 193 -37.12 -1.00 -7.58
C LEU A 193 -38.12 0.16 -7.50
N TYR A 194 -38.62 0.58 -8.66
CA TYR A 194 -39.59 1.66 -8.77
C TYR A 194 -40.91 1.15 -9.37
N ASN A 195 -42.00 1.28 -8.63
CA ASN A 195 -43.34 0.92 -9.08
C ASN A 195 -44.26 2.15 -9.07
N SER A 196 -44.81 2.48 -10.24
CA SER A 196 -45.81 3.52 -10.39
C SER A 196 -47.06 3.05 -11.12
N SER A 197 -48.19 3.13 -10.41
CA SER A 197 -49.52 2.92 -10.99
C SER A 197 -49.69 1.53 -11.61
N CYS A 198 -49.08 0.51 -10.98
CA CYS A 198 -49.19 -0.88 -11.42
C CYS A 198 -50.20 -1.64 -10.55
N ASP A 199 -51.07 -2.42 -11.16
CA ASP A 199 -52.10 -3.20 -10.49
C ASP A 199 -51.83 -4.72 -10.55
N TYR A 200 -52.27 -5.45 -9.52
CA TYR A 200 -52.25 -6.92 -9.46
C TYR A 200 -50.86 -7.55 -9.67
N LEU A 201 -49.88 -7.15 -8.85
CA LEU A 201 -48.50 -7.66 -8.89
C LEU A 201 -48.13 -8.50 -7.68
N ASP A 202 -47.37 -9.56 -7.91
CA ASP A 202 -46.67 -10.32 -6.89
C ASP A 202 -45.17 -10.03 -6.99
N ILE A 203 -44.64 -9.31 -5.99
CA ILE A 203 -43.23 -8.97 -5.86
C ILE A 203 -42.68 -9.80 -4.70
N VAL A 204 -42.02 -10.91 -5.02
CA VAL A 204 -41.64 -11.92 -4.01
C VAL A 204 -40.24 -12.43 -4.18
N PHE A 205 -39.54 -12.75 -3.09
CA PHE A 205 -38.20 -13.36 -3.17
C PHE A 205 -37.20 -12.57 -4.03
N ASN A 206 -37.20 -11.23 -3.99
CA ASN A 206 -36.15 -10.44 -4.64
C ASN A 206 -35.08 -10.06 -3.61
N SER A 207 -33.80 -10.03 -4.01
CA SER A 207 -32.72 -9.40 -3.26
C SER A 207 -32.43 -8.05 -3.87
N ILE A 208 -32.58 -6.98 -3.08
CA ILE A 208 -32.51 -5.59 -3.52
C ILE A 208 -31.52 -4.85 -2.63
N HIS A 209 -30.50 -4.25 -3.23
CA HIS A 209 -29.44 -3.56 -2.53
C HIS A 209 -29.22 -2.14 -3.05
N VAL A 210 -29.22 -1.17 -2.16
CA VAL A 210 -28.81 0.21 -2.45
C VAL A 210 -27.64 0.53 -1.53
N TYR A 211 -26.49 0.85 -2.12
CA TYR A 211 -25.24 1.07 -1.40
C TYR A 211 -24.60 2.44 -1.67
N ASP A 212 -25.35 3.35 -2.31
CA ASP A 212 -24.95 4.75 -2.45
C ASP A 212 -25.11 5.59 -1.18
N THR A 213 -24.41 6.72 -1.09
CA THR A 213 -24.41 7.56 0.12
C THR A 213 -25.63 8.50 0.24
N TYR A 214 -26.65 8.39 -0.62
CA TYR A 214 -27.79 9.31 -0.59
C TYR A 214 -28.85 8.88 0.40
N THR A 215 -29.06 9.71 1.41
CA THR A 215 -30.16 9.55 2.38
C THR A 215 -31.57 9.57 1.77
N SER A 216 -31.72 10.00 0.51
CA SER A 216 -32.99 9.98 -0.22
C SER A 216 -33.22 8.70 -1.03
N SER A 217 -32.20 7.88 -1.28
CA SER A 217 -32.30 6.66 -2.09
C SER A 217 -33.26 5.64 -1.50
N ARG A 218 -33.81 4.79 -2.37
CA ARG A 218 -34.93 3.90 -2.03
C ARG A 218 -34.69 2.51 -2.61
N GLY A 219 -34.73 1.49 -1.75
CA GLY A 219 -34.72 0.09 -2.19
C GLY A 219 -35.97 -0.23 -3.02
N TYR A 220 -37.15 -0.10 -2.40
CA TYR A 220 -38.43 -0.23 -3.10
C TYR A 220 -39.30 1.01 -2.94
N TYR A 221 -39.67 1.66 -4.06
CA TYR A 221 -40.51 2.85 -4.09
C TYR A 221 -41.85 2.60 -4.78
N VAL A 222 -42.95 2.95 -4.10
CA VAL A 222 -44.32 2.81 -4.60
C VAL A 222 -45.04 4.15 -4.64
N THR A 223 -45.38 4.61 -5.86
CA THR A 223 -46.09 5.89 -6.07
C THR A 223 -47.57 5.75 -6.37
N GLY A 224 -48.05 4.55 -6.72
CA GLY A 224 -49.46 4.31 -7.04
C GLY A 224 -49.71 2.87 -7.44
N GLY A 225 -50.97 2.53 -7.71
CA GLY A 225 -51.39 1.16 -8.04
C GLY A 225 -52.30 0.56 -6.97
N SER A 226 -52.57 -0.74 -7.07
CA SER A 226 -53.46 -1.49 -6.20
C SER A 226 -53.23 -3.00 -6.28
N ASN A 227 -53.63 -3.72 -5.23
CA ASN A 227 -53.55 -5.18 -5.17
C ASN A 227 -52.12 -5.72 -5.36
N ILE A 228 -51.12 -5.07 -4.78
CA ILE A 228 -49.72 -5.53 -4.80
C ILE A 228 -49.44 -6.42 -3.58
N THR A 229 -48.82 -7.57 -3.81
CA THR A 229 -48.22 -8.43 -2.78
C THR A 229 -46.72 -8.17 -2.74
N PHE A 230 -46.17 -7.93 -1.55
CA PHE A 230 -44.74 -7.72 -1.32
C PHE A 230 -44.25 -8.63 -0.20
N GLN A 231 -43.70 -9.81 -0.51
CA GLN A 231 -43.43 -10.85 0.48
C GLN A 231 -42.11 -11.59 0.23
N ASN A 232 -41.42 -12.04 1.28
CA ASN A 232 -40.16 -12.79 1.19
C ASN A 232 -39.01 -12.04 0.51
N ASN A 233 -39.07 -10.72 0.38
CA ASN A 233 -38.01 -9.94 -0.25
C ASN A 233 -36.92 -9.58 0.77
N ASN A 234 -35.67 -9.55 0.31
CA ASN A 234 -34.54 -9.03 1.06
C ASN A 234 -34.20 -7.63 0.52
N VAL A 235 -34.53 -6.58 1.25
CA VAL A 235 -34.30 -5.19 0.80
C VAL A 235 -33.40 -4.47 1.79
N ALA A 236 -32.19 -4.13 1.34
CA ALA A 236 -31.20 -3.41 2.13
C ALA A 236 -30.80 -2.10 1.46
N ASN A 237 -30.78 -1.05 2.26
CA ASN A 237 -30.15 0.21 1.93
C ASN A 237 -28.98 0.44 2.90
N THR A 238 -27.79 -0.02 2.53
CA THR A 238 -26.58 0.07 3.38
C THR A 238 -25.94 1.45 3.34
N GLY A 239 -26.35 2.32 2.40
CA GLY A 239 -25.80 3.66 2.26
C GLY A 239 -26.63 4.79 2.91
N GLY A 240 -27.63 4.42 3.71
CA GLY A 240 -28.29 5.32 4.67
C GLY A 240 -29.63 5.90 4.24
N GLY A 241 -30.13 5.51 3.06
CA GLY A 241 -31.47 5.84 2.57
C GLY A 241 -32.58 4.92 3.09
N TYR A 242 -33.71 4.87 2.40
CA TYR A 242 -34.87 4.06 2.78
C TYR A 242 -34.77 2.65 2.19
N ALA A 243 -35.09 1.63 2.99
CA ALA A 243 -35.33 0.28 2.48
C ALA A 243 -36.59 0.28 1.61
N VAL A 244 -37.68 0.84 2.15
CA VAL A 244 -39.00 0.87 1.50
C VAL A 244 -39.64 2.25 1.61
N TYR A 245 -40.31 2.70 0.55
CA TYR A 245 -40.98 3.98 0.52
C TYR A 245 -42.34 3.85 -0.15
N PHE A 246 -43.42 3.85 0.63
CA PHE A 246 -44.79 3.77 0.12
C PHE A 246 -45.44 5.15 0.18
N SER A 247 -45.35 5.89 -0.93
CA SER A 247 -46.05 7.17 -1.07
C SER A 247 -47.57 6.98 -1.19
N THR A 248 -47.99 5.88 -1.82
CA THR A 248 -49.39 5.45 -1.87
C THR A 248 -49.54 4.20 -1.01
N THR A 249 -49.94 4.40 0.24
CA THR A 249 -49.99 3.35 1.28
C THR A 249 -51.00 2.25 1.00
N THR A 250 -51.99 2.48 0.14
CA THR A 250 -53.04 1.50 -0.20
C THR A 250 -52.70 0.62 -1.41
N ALA A 251 -51.57 0.88 -2.07
CA ALA A 251 -51.20 0.14 -3.28
C ALA A 251 -50.73 -1.29 -2.95
N VAL A 252 -49.87 -1.40 -1.92
CA VAL A 252 -49.46 -2.68 -1.32
C VAL A 252 -50.56 -3.12 -0.36
N THR A 253 -51.16 -4.26 -0.64
CA THR A 253 -52.31 -4.80 0.11
C THR A 253 -51.95 -5.99 0.98
N ASN A 254 -50.76 -6.55 0.79
CA ASN A 254 -50.21 -7.64 1.58
C ASN A 254 -48.69 -7.52 1.61
N SER A 255 -48.12 -7.31 2.80
CA SER A 255 -46.68 -7.25 3.02
C SER A 255 -46.31 -8.09 4.24
N ASP A 256 -45.47 -9.12 4.07
CA ASP A 256 -44.99 -9.92 5.21
C ASP A 256 -43.76 -10.78 4.85
N TYR A 257 -43.04 -11.27 5.86
CA TYR A 257 -41.85 -12.12 5.71
C TYR A 257 -40.69 -11.48 4.92
N ASN A 258 -40.60 -10.15 4.92
CA ASN A 258 -39.50 -9.44 4.25
C ASN A 258 -38.33 -9.22 5.23
N ASN A 259 -37.12 -9.05 4.72
CA ASN A 259 -36.05 -8.37 5.46
C ASN A 259 -35.96 -6.93 4.95
N LEU A 260 -36.17 -5.96 5.83
CA LEU A 260 -36.16 -4.53 5.51
C LEU A 260 -35.05 -3.89 6.32
N TYR A 261 -33.96 -3.50 5.66
CA TYR A 261 -32.78 -2.96 6.33
C TYR A 261 -32.37 -1.60 5.78
N SER A 262 -32.04 -0.69 6.69
CA SER A 262 -31.39 0.58 6.39
C SER A 262 -30.31 0.84 7.43
N SER A 263 -29.11 1.24 6.99
CA SER A 263 -28.06 1.75 7.89
C SER A 263 -28.36 3.18 8.38
N GLY A 264 -29.37 3.84 7.80
CA GLY A 264 -29.78 5.20 8.10
C GLY A 264 -30.67 5.31 9.33
N THR A 265 -31.07 6.54 9.66
CA THR A 265 -31.95 6.82 10.81
C THR A 265 -33.42 6.47 10.56
N THR A 266 -33.79 6.16 9.31
CA THR A 266 -35.17 5.88 8.90
C THR A 266 -35.21 4.62 8.05
N LEU A 267 -35.93 3.61 8.53
CA LEU A 267 -36.10 2.35 7.81
C LEU A 267 -36.95 2.53 6.53
N GLY A 268 -38.09 3.20 6.67
CA GLY A 268 -39.06 3.27 5.58
C GLY A 268 -40.02 4.46 5.68
N TYR A 269 -40.82 4.65 4.63
CA TYR A 269 -41.85 5.69 4.59
C TYR A 269 -43.24 5.08 4.35
N TYR A 270 -44.20 5.38 5.24
CA TYR A 270 -45.60 4.97 5.13
C TYR A 270 -46.51 6.06 5.72
N GLY A 271 -47.00 6.97 4.88
CA GLY A 271 -47.70 8.19 5.32
C GLY A 271 -46.85 9.17 6.16
N GLY A 272 -45.59 8.82 6.40
CA GLY A 272 -44.62 9.46 7.28
C GLY A 272 -43.39 8.57 7.45
N ALA A 273 -42.26 9.16 7.87
CA ALA A 273 -41.01 8.44 8.12
C ALA A 273 -41.15 7.48 9.33
N GLN A 274 -40.69 6.24 9.16
CA GLN A 274 -40.70 5.17 10.16
C GLN A 274 -39.27 4.80 10.53
N ALA A 275 -38.89 5.04 11.79
CA ALA A 275 -37.50 4.95 12.22
C ALA A 275 -36.94 3.51 12.23
N ASN A 276 -37.80 2.51 12.45
CA ASN A 276 -37.41 1.11 12.57
C ASN A 276 -38.60 0.19 12.27
N LEU A 277 -38.36 -1.12 12.28
CA LEU A 277 -39.37 -2.13 11.94
C LEU A 277 -40.61 -2.08 12.84
N ALA A 278 -40.46 -1.82 14.13
CA ALA A 278 -41.60 -1.73 15.05
C ALA A 278 -42.51 -0.53 14.72
N ALA A 279 -41.92 0.60 14.32
CA ALA A 279 -42.68 1.77 13.84
C ALA A 279 -43.35 1.46 12.49
N TRP A 280 -42.64 0.79 11.58
CA TRP A 280 -43.18 0.34 10.30
C TRP A 280 -44.42 -0.56 10.48
N GLN A 281 -44.30 -1.65 11.24
CA GLN A 281 -45.39 -2.58 11.54
C GLN A 281 -46.60 -1.88 12.17
N SER A 282 -46.36 -0.91 13.05
CA SER A 282 -47.44 -0.13 13.69
C SER A 282 -48.16 0.77 12.69
N ALA A 283 -47.44 1.33 11.71
CA ALA A 283 -47.98 2.25 10.72
C ALA A 283 -48.69 1.51 9.57
N SER A 284 -48.11 0.42 9.07
CA SER A 284 -48.65 -0.38 7.96
C SER A 284 -49.73 -1.36 8.41
N SER A 285 -49.65 -1.86 9.65
CA SER A 285 -50.39 -3.05 10.13
C SER A 285 -50.01 -4.36 9.41
N ASP A 286 -48.89 -4.36 8.72
CA ASP A 286 -48.32 -5.46 7.94
C ASP A 286 -46.92 -5.85 8.49
N ASP A 287 -46.23 -6.78 7.84
CA ASP A 287 -44.84 -7.17 8.14
C ASP A 287 -44.62 -7.77 9.54
N ALA A 288 -45.61 -8.50 10.05
CA ALA A 288 -45.58 -9.10 11.39
C ALA A 288 -44.48 -10.15 11.57
N ASN A 289 -44.07 -10.84 10.50
CA ASN A 289 -43.02 -11.85 10.47
C ASN A 289 -41.74 -11.37 9.76
N SER A 290 -41.66 -10.08 9.45
CA SER A 290 -40.50 -9.48 8.78
C SER A 290 -39.35 -9.21 9.76
N TYR A 291 -38.15 -9.02 9.20
CA TYR A 291 -36.90 -8.76 9.92
C TYR A 291 -36.29 -7.43 9.45
N SER A 292 -35.28 -6.96 10.19
CA SER A 292 -34.51 -5.76 9.86
C SER A 292 -33.05 -5.99 10.26
N LEU A 293 -32.37 -6.81 9.47
CA LEU A 293 -30.98 -7.23 9.65
C LEU A 293 -30.17 -6.84 8.41
N ASP A 294 -28.91 -6.44 8.59
CA ASP A 294 -27.99 -6.29 7.48
C ASP A 294 -27.84 -7.66 6.80
N PRO A 295 -28.17 -7.81 5.50
CA PRO A 295 -28.05 -9.10 4.83
C PRO A 295 -26.63 -9.62 4.73
N LEU A 296 -25.65 -8.70 4.81
CA LEU A 296 -24.24 -9.01 4.59
C LEU A 296 -24.04 -9.75 3.26
N PHE A 297 -24.57 -9.16 2.18
CA PHE A 297 -24.41 -9.69 0.83
C PHE A 297 -22.94 -9.97 0.50
N LEU A 298 -22.69 -11.02 -0.29
CA LEU A 298 -21.35 -11.43 -0.69
C LEU A 298 -20.53 -10.28 -1.31
N SER A 299 -21.18 -9.43 -2.10
CA SER A 299 -20.64 -8.13 -2.50
C SER A 299 -21.77 -7.13 -2.77
N ASN A 300 -21.43 -5.92 -3.20
CA ASN A 300 -22.43 -4.91 -3.56
C ASN A 300 -23.29 -5.29 -4.78
N THR A 301 -22.79 -6.14 -5.67
CA THR A 301 -23.49 -6.55 -6.91
C THR A 301 -23.82 -8.04 -6.93
N ASP A 302 -23.17 -8.83 -6.08
CA ASP A 302 -23.47 -10.22 -5.83
C ASP A 302 -24.28 -10.33 -4.53
N LEU A 303 -25.60 -10.53 -4.67
CA LEU A 303 -26.55 -10.47 -3.56
C LEU A 303 -26.91 -11.85 -2.98
N HIS A 304 -26.04 -12.85 -3.18
CA HIS A 304 -26.08 -14.08 -2.38
C HIS A 304 -25.88 -13.78 -0.90
N ILE A 305 -26.48 -14.60 -0.04
CA ILE A 305 -26.40 -14.43 1.41
C ILE A 305 -26.05 -15.75 2.09
N PHE A 306 -25.27 -15.65 3.16
CA PHE A 306 -24.92 -16.80 4.01
C PHE A 306 -25.38 -16.62 5.46
N LEU A 307 -26.07 -15.51 5.74
CA LEU A 307 -26.46 -15.12 7.08
C LEU A 307 -27.56 -16.05 7.62
N GLY A 308 -27.19 -16.97 8.51
CA GLY A 308 -28.12 -17.95 9.09
C GLY A 308 -29.29 -17.36 9.90
N SER A 309 -29.29 -16.07 10.21
CA SER A 309 -30.45 -15.38 10.79
C SER A 309 -31.60 -15.16 9.79
N LEU A 310 -31.32 -15.20 8.48
CA LEU A 310 -32.30 -15.10 7.39
C LEU A 310 -32.65 -16.46 6.75
N ASP A 311 -31.92 -17.52 7.10
CA ASP A 311 -32.16 -18.92 6.71
C ASP A 311 -33.51 -19.42 7.27
N GLY A 312 -34.32 -19.98 6.37
CA GLY A 312 -35.61 -20.59 6.60
C GLY A 312 -36.67 -19.62 7.12
N LYS A 313 -36.48 -18.31 6.91
CA LYS A 313 -37.34 -17.26 7.47
C LYS A 313 -38.47 -16.82 6.55
N ALA A 314 -38.49 -17.21 5.28
CA ALA A 314 -39.59 -16.89 4.37
C ALA A 314 -40.74 -17.90 4.50
N THR A 315 -41.81 -17.65 3.75
CA THR A 315 -42.96 -18.56 3.62
C THR A 315 -43.10 -19.06 2.18
N PRO A 316 -43.48 -20.33 1.92
CA PRO A 316 -43.65 -20.83 0.55
C PRO A 316 -44.65 -19.99 -0.26
N PHE A 317 -44.26 -19.60 -1.47
CA PHE A 317 -45.14 -18.89 -2.40
C PHE A 317 -45.51 -19.76 -3.60
N ALA A 318 -46.80 -19.86 -3.92
CA ALA A 318 -47.26 -20.71 -5.00
C ALA A 318 -46.75 -20.21 -6.36
N GLY A 319 -46.05 -21.06 -7.10
CA GLY A 319 -45.51 -20.74 -8.44
C GLY A 319 -44.03 -20.33 -8.45
N VAL A 320 -43.42 -20.10 -7.29
CA VAL A 320 -41.97 -19.82 -7.16
C VAL A 320 -41.33 -20.97 -6.37
N THR A 321 -40.79 -21.95 -7.09
CA THR A 321 -40.28 -23.21 -6.49
C THR A 321 -38.77 -23.38 -6.56
N THR A 322 -38.10 -22.50 -7.30
CA THR A 322 -36.64 -22.40 -7.35
C THR A 322 -36.24 -20.97 -7.01
N ASP A 323 -34.98 -20.77 -6.69
CA ASP A 323 -34.36 -19.46 -6.45
C ASP A 323 -33.75 -18.90 -7.75
N ILE A 324 -32.78 -17.98 -7.63
CA ILE A 324 -32.09 -17.33 -8.76
C ILE A 324 -31.08 -18.26 -9.47
N ASP A 325 -30.44 -19.19 -8.75
CA ASP A 325 -29.48 -20.15 -9.30
C ASP A 325 -30.13 -21.43 -9.81
N GLY A 326 -31.44 -21.57 -9.56
CA GLY A 326 -32.25 -22.70 -9.96
C GLY A 326 -32.32 -23.80 -8.90
N ASP A 327 -31.81 -23.55 -7.69
CA ASP A 327 -31.88 -24.46 -6.57
C ASP A 327 -33.32 -24.55 -6.03
N PRO A 328 -33.79 -25.75 -5.63
CA PRO A 328 -35.15 -25.92 -5.14
C PRO A 328 -35.35 -25.23 -3.79
N ARG A 329 -36.33 -24.33 -3.74
CA ARG A 329 -36.74 -23.72 -2.47
C ARG A 329 -37.30 -24.76 -1.50
N ASN A 330 -37.01 -24.59 -0.22
CA ASN A 330 -37.55 -25.43 0.83
C ASN A 330 -39.09 -25.34 0.85
N ALA A 331 -39.73 -26.50 0.78
CA ALA A 331 -41.18 -26.60 0.62
C ALA A 331 -41.99 -26.08 1.83
N THR A 332 -41.35 -25.80 2.97
CA THR A 332 -42.01 -25.33 4.19
C THR A 332 -41.40 -24.07 4.79
N THR A 333 -40.10 -23.87 4.62
CA THR A 333 -39.32 -22.77 5.22
C THR A 333 -38.25 -22.31 4.24
N PRO A 334 -38.64 -21.65 3.12
CA PRO A 334 -37.67 -21.08 2.19
C PRO A 334 -36.91 -19.91 2.82
N ASP A 335 -35.91 -19.42 2.11
CA ASP A 335 -35.08 -18.29 2.55
C ASP A 335 -35.63 -16.94 2.10
N ILE A 336 -35.32 -15.89 2.87
CA ILE A 336 -35.68 -14.51 2.49
C ILE A 336 -34.72 -14.01 1.42
N GLY A 337 -35.25 -13.54 0.29
CA GLY A 337 -34.47 -13.03 -0.83
C GLY A 337 -34.50 -13.95 -2.05
N ALA A 338 -33.70 -13.59 -3.04
CA ALA A 338 -33.65 -14.28 -4.34
C ALA A 338 -32.85 -15.57 -4.33
N ASP A 339 -32.05 -15.80 -3.30
CA ASP A 339 -31.15 -16.93 -3.10
C ASP A 339 -31.72 -17.91 -2.06
N GLU A 340 -31.56 -19.22 -2.28
CA GLU A 340 -31.85 -20.28 -1.31
C GLU A 340 -30.53 -20.96 -0.93
N PHE A 341 -30.17 -20.90 0.34
CA PHE A 341 -28.85 -21.27 0.81
C PHE A 341 -28.92 -22.22 2.01
N ASP A 342 -27.99 -23.15 2.07
CA ASP A 342 -27.76 -23.91 3.30
C ASP A 342 -26.86 -23.07 4.22
N GLY A 343 -27.44 -22.47 5.27
CA GLY A 343 -26.69 -21.67 6.23
C GLY A 343 -25.49 -22.42 6.82
N MET A 344 -24.30 -21.80 6.78
CA MET A 344 -23.10 -22.38 7.37
C MET A 344 -23.14 -22.24 8.90
N PRO A 345 -22.94 -23.32 9.68
CA PRO A 345 -22.96 -23.22 11.14
C PRO A 345 -21.93 -22.23 11.71
N TYR A 346 -20.77 -22.13 11.07
CA TYR A 346 -19.68 -21.23 11.42
C TYR A 346 -19.08 -20.70 10.12
N ASP A 347 -18.87 -19.40 10.02
CA ASP A 347 -18.24 -18.72 8.89
C ASP A 347 -17.70 -17.38 9.38
N LEU A 348 -16.38 -17.28 9.55
CA LEU A 348 -15.69 -16.09 10.03
C LEU A 348 -14.87 -15.47 8.91
N ALA A 349 -15.16 -14.22 8.59
CA ALA A 349 -14.39 -13.47 7.60
C ALA A 349 -13.41 -12.49 8.23
N MET A 350 -12.24 -12.38 7.63
CA MET A 350 -11.31 -11.28 7.88
C MET A 350 -11.67 -10.10 6.98
N THR A 351 -12.47 -9.17 7.49
CA THR A 351 -13.08 -8.14 6.66
C THR A 351 -12.12 -7.00 6.28
N SER A 352 -11.20 -6.61 7.17
CA SER A 352 -10.18 -5.60 6.84
C SER A 352 -9.03 -5.53 7.84
N ILE A 353 -7.90 -4.99 7.38
CA ILE A 353 -6.78 -4.52 8.19
C ILE A 353 -6.91 -3.01 8.34
N VAL A 354 -7.03 -2.51 9.57
CA VAL A 354 -7.24 -1.08 9.90
C VAL A 354 -6.06 -0.44 10.64
N LYS A 355 -5.03 -1.24 10.97
CA LYS A 355 -3.71 -0.75 11.34
C LYS A 355 -2.61 -1.57 10.66
N PRO A 356 -1.48 -0.95 10.24
CA PRO A 356 -1.08 0.46 10.46
C PRO A 356 -2.02 1.49 9.81
N THR A 357 -2.20 2.67 10.43
CA THR A 357 -3.18 3.68 9.95
C THR A 357 -2.65 4.60 8.85
N ASN A 358 -1.32 4.67 8.73
CA ASN A 358 -0.67 5.41 7.66
C ASN A 358 -0.24 4.42 6.58
N ASP A 359 -0.07 4.88 5.35
CA ASP A 359 0.37 4.01 4.25
C ASP A 359 1.86 3.66 4.34
N PHE A 360 2.61 4.38 5.17
CA PHE A 360 4.03 4.12 5.41
C PHE A 360 4.45 4.30 6.88
N GLY A 361 5.62 3.74 7.20
CA GLY A 361 6.34 3.95 8.46
C GLY A 361 7.84 3.90 8.27
N TYR A 362 8.61 4.35 9.25
CA TYR A 362 10.06 4.26 9.16
C TYR A 362 10.53 2.85 9.52
N THR A 363 11.58 2.37 8.85
CA THR A 363 12.24 1.08 9.17
C THR A 363 12.87 1.05 10.57
N SER A 364 12.95 2.19 11.25
CA SER A 364 13.35 2.32 12.65
C SER A 364 12.19 2.17 13.64
N ASP A 365 10.96 2.22 13.14
CA ASP A 365 9.75 2.25 13.96
C ASP A 365 9.18 0.84 14.10
N SER A 366 8.22 0.72 15.00
CA SER A 366 7.48 -0.52 15.21
C SER A 366 6.00 -0.21 15.34
N ASP A 367 5.16 -0.96 14.66
CA ASP A 367 3.70 -0.83 14.72
C ASP A 367 3.03 -2.17 15.02
N THR A 368 1.77 -2.12 15.38
CA THR A 368 0.88 -3.26 15.58
C THR A 368 -0.08 -3.39 14.41
N VAL A 369 -0.60 -4.60 14.18
CA VAL A 369 -1.69 -4.83 13.24
C VAL A 369 -3.02 -4.80 14.00
N LYS A 370 -4.06 -4.20 13.41
CA LYS A 370 -5.44 -4.25 13.92
C LYS A 370 -6.35 -4.65 12.78
N VAL A 371 -7.28 -5.53 13.08
CA VAL A 371 -8.19 -6.12 12.10
C VAL A 371 -9.64 -6.05 12.54
N TYR A 372 -10.55 -6.16 11.57
CA TYR A 372 -11.96 -6.45 11.79
C TYR A 372 -12.30 -7.87 11.33
N ILE A 373 -13.06 -8.58 12.17
CA ILE A 373 -13.50 -9.96 11.94
C ILE A 373 -15.02 -9.97 12.02
N THR A 374 -15.68 -10.55 11.01
CA THR A 374 -17.14 -10.66 10.92
C THR A 374 -17.55 -12.12 11.03
N ASN A 375 -18.67 -12.42 11.70
CA ASN A 375 -19.25 -13.76 11.74
C ASN A 375 -20.49 -13.83 10.84
N TYR A 376 -20.35 -14.44 9.66
CA TYR A 376 -21.45 -14.73 8.74
C TYR A 376 -22.22 -16.01 9.10
N GLY A 377 -21.59 -16.90 9.89
CA GLY A 377 -22.16 -18.18 10.28
C GLY A 377 -23.43 -18.05 11.14
N ALA A 378 -24.27 -19.08 11.10
CA ALA A 378 -25.54 -19.16 11.84
C ALA A 378 -25.36 -19.23 13.37
N ASN A 379 -24.19 -19.64 13.86
CA ASN A 379 -23.91 -19.75 15.29
C ASN A 379 -22.88 -18.71 15.74
N ASP A 380 -22.98 -18.34 17.02
CA ASP A 380 -21.95 -17.57 17.71
C ASP A 380 -20.61 -18.34 17.70
N ALA A 381 -19.54 -17.66 17.32
CA ALA A 381 -18.20 -18.23 17.21
C ALA A 381 -17.34 -17.88 18.42
N SER A 382 -16.53 -18.83 18.91
CA SER A 382 -15.56 -18.59 19.98
C SER A 382 -14.40 -19.59 19.91
N GLY A 383 -13.26 -19.26 20.54
CA GLY A 383 -12.11 -20.16 20.60
C GLY A 383 -11.36 -20.34 19.27
N PHE A 384 -11.50 -19.38 18.35
CA PHE A 384 -10.74 -19.30 17.11
C PHE A 384 -9.43 -18.51 17.31
N THR A 385 -8.51 -18.65 16.35
CA THR A 385 -7.26 -17.90 16.31
C THR A 385 -7.27 -16.86 15.22
N VAL A 386 -6.50 -15.81 15.42
CA VAL A 386 -6.25 -14.76 14.42
C VAL A 386 -4.74 -14.61 14.28
N SER A 387 -4.26 -14.57 13.05
CA SER A 387 -2.83 -14.50 12.73
C SER A 387 -2.55 -13.34 11.80
N TYR A 388 -1.30 -12.86 11.79
CA TYR A 388 -0.83 -11.97 10.74
C TYR A 388 0.62 -12.27 10.34
N SER A 389 0.95 -11.91 9.11
CA SER A 389 2.27 -12.03 8.52
C SER A 389 2.72 -10.73 7.89
N VAL A 390 4.04 -10.56 7.78
CA VAL A 390 4.69 -9.52 6.97
C VAL A 390 5.57 -10.23 5.95
N ASP A 391 5.38 -9.94 4.66
CA ASP A 391 6.09 -10.55 3.52
C ASP A 391 6.05 -12.09 3.55
N GLY A 392 4.88 -12.64 3.90
CA GLY A 392 4.64 -14.08 4.03
C GLY A 392 5.25 -14.74 5.27
N ILE A 393 5.92 -13.98 6.15
CA ILE A 393 6.45 -14.48 7.42
C ILE A 393 5.44 -14.21 8.53
N THR A 394 4.84 -15.26 9.11
CA THR A 394 3.93 -15.12 10.26
C THR A 394 4.64 -14.46 11.44
N ILE A 395 4.13 -13.32 11.89
CA ILE A 395 4.67 -12.57 13.02
C ILE A 395 3.98 -12.97 14.32
N ALA A 396 2.66 -13.14 14.30
CA ALA A 396 1.91 -13.53 15.48
C ALA A 396 0.68 -14.38 15.15
N THR A 397 0.28 -15.17 16.14
CA THR A 397 -1.00 -15.88 16.22
C THR A 397 -1.55 -15.68 17.62
N GLU A 398 -2.74 -15.10 17.75
CA GLU A 398 -3.41 -14.81 19.01
C GLU A 398 -4.76 -15.53 19.08
N ASN A 399 -5.17 -15.95 20.28
CA ASN A 399 -6.50 -16.53 20.48
C ASN A 399 -7.52 -15.41 20.67
N TYR A 400 -8.64 -15.46 19.95
CA TYR A 400 -9.76 -14.58 20.22
C TYR A 400 -10.47 -15.04 21.50
N SER A 401 -10.50 -14.17 22.52
CA SER A 401 -10.94 -14.51 23.87
C SER A 401 -12.45 -14.33 24.12
N GLY A 402 -13.16 -13.71 23.17
CA GLY A 402 -14.59 -13.42 23.26
C GLY A 402 -15.48 -14.46 22.59
N THR A 403 -16.74 -14.08 22.43
CA THR A 403 -17.71 -14.76 21.58
C THR A 403 -18.19 -13.76 20.55
N LEU A 404 -17.94 -14.03 19.27
CA LEU A 404 -18.39 -13.20 18.16
C LEU A 404 -19.78 -13.67 17.74
N VAL A 405 -20.79 -12.84 18.00
CA VAL A 405 -22.20 -13.18 17.75
C VAL A 405 -22.47 -13.26 16.25
N SER A 406 -23.32 -14.20 15.83
CA SER A 406 -23.75 -14.32 14.42
C SER A 406 -24.25 -12.98 13.86
N GLY A 407 -23.81 -12.63 12.66
CA GLY A 407 -24.13 -11.38 11.97
C GLY A 407 -23.48 -10.13 12.54
N THR A 408 -22.44 -10.27 13.39
CA THR A 408 -21.74 -9.13 14.00
C THR A 408 -20.26 -9.08 13.64
N ILE A 409 -19.69 -7.89 13.78
CA ILE A 409 -18.28 -7.58 13.56
C ILE A 409 -17.61 -7.19 14.88
N ASP A 410 -16.36 -7.60 15.09
CA ASP A 410 -15.52 -7.12 16.18
C ASP A 410 -14.10 -6.85 15.70
N SER A 411 -13.33 -6.09 16.47
CA SER A 411 -11.93 -5.78 16.16
C SER A 411 -10.95 -6.49 17.08
N LEU A 412 -9.82 -6.92 16.52
CA LEU A 412 -8.68 -7.41 17.29
C LEU A 412 -7.43 -6.61 16.93
N GLU A 413 -6.77 -6.06 17.94
CA GLU A 413 -5.46 -5.41 17.81
C GLU A 413 -4.40 -6.33 18.41
N PHE A 414 -3.44 -6.75 17.58
CA PHE A 414 -2.37 -7.65 18.00
C PHE A 414 -1.47 -6.97 19.03
N SER A 415 -1.04 -7.75 20.02
CA SER A 415 -0.09 -7.29 21.04
C SER A 415 1.38 -7.36 20.59
N THR A 416 1.65 -8.13 19.53
CA THR A 416 2.97 -8.27 18.93
C THR A 416 3.18 -7.16 17.90
N TYR A 417 4.35 -6.53 17.97
CA TYR A 417 4.75 -5.47 17.04
C TYR A 417 5.54 -6.07 15.87
N PHE A 418 5.46 -5.42 14.72
CA PHE A 418 6.37 -5.63 13.60
C PHE A 418 7.15 -4.35 13.29
N THR A 419 8.29 -4.49 12.61
CA THR A 419 9.05 -3.39 12.02
C THR A 419 9.02 -3.57 10.51
N PRO A 420 8.66 -2.55 9.74
CA PRO A 420 8.61 -2.68 8.28
C PRO A 420 10.02 -2.84 7.70
N ASN A 421 10.15 -3.72 6.71
CA ASN A 421 11.32 -3.79 5.84
C ASN A 421 11.35 -2.58 4.91
N ALA A 422 12.53 -2.20 4.41
CA ALA A 422 12.67 -1.10 3.47
C ALA A 422 11.94 -1.42 2.14
N GLY A 423 11.11 -0.49 1.67
CA GLY A 423 10.27 -0.67 0.49
C GLY A 423 8.87 -1.19 0.82
N PRO A 424 8.13 -1.76 -0.16
CA PRO A 424 6.79 -2.29 0.07
C PRO A 424 6.84 -3.56 0.92
N ASN A 425 5.89 -3.69 1.84
CA ASN A 425 5.68 -4.86 2.70
C ASN A 425 4.25 -5.36 2.54
N ASP A 426 4.07 -6.66 2.32
CA ASP A 426 2.73 -7.27 2.26
C ASP A 426 2.30 -7.71 3.67
N ILE A 427 1.31 -7.03 4.21
CA ILE A 427 0.70 -7.38 5.50
C ILE A 427 -0.58 -8.16 5.21
N CYS A 428 -0.60 -9.42 5.61
CA CYS A 428 -1.79 -10.26 5.55
C CYS A 428 -2.21 -10.69 6.94
N ALA A 429 -3.50 -10.72 7.20
CA ALA A 429 -4.07 -11.25 8.43
C ALA A 429 -5.18 -12.24 8.07
N TRP A 430 -5.35 -13.27 8.91
CA TRP A 430 -6.37 -14.27 8.70
C TRP A 430 -6.94 -14.83 10.00
N VAL A 431 -8.16 -15.32 9.93
CA VAL A 431 -8.85 -16.01 11.00
C VAL A 431 -8.83 -17.52 10.75
N GLU A 432 -8.80 -18.32 11.82
CA GLU A 432 -8.87 -19.78 11.73
C GLU A 432 -9.86 -20.31 12.77
N LEU A 433 -10.98 -20.86 12.30
CA LEU A 433 -11.98 -21.55 13.11
C LEU A 433 -12.19 -22.98 12.59
N THR A 434 -12.26 -23.95 13.51
CA THR A 434 -12.54 -25.34 13.12
C THR A 434 -14.00 -25.47 12.68
N GLY A 435 -14.22 -25.94 11.45
CA GLY A 435 -15.55 -26.10 10.89
C GLY A 435 -16.13 -24.81 10.32
N ASP A 436 -15.27 -23.82 10.08
CA ASP A 436 -15.57 -22.71 9.17
C ASP A 436 -16.00 -23.26 7.80
N GLY A 437 -17.09 -22.70 7.27
CA GLY A 437 -17.74 -23.16 6.06
C GLY A 437 -17.23 -22.49 4.78
N ASP A 438 -16.65 -21.28 4.87
CA ASP A 438 -16.14 -20.52 3.74
C ASP A 438 -14.74 -19.93 3.99
N ASN A 439 -13.72 -20.74 3.70
CA ASN A 439 -12.34 -20.31 3.84
C ASN A 439 -11.88 -19.25 2.82
N SER A 440 -12.71 -18.86 1.85
CA SER A 440 -12.33 -17.86 0.85
C SER A 440 -12.30 -16.44 1.40
N ASN A 441 -13.02 -16.19 2.50
CA ASN A 441 -13.14 -14.90 3.17
C ASN A 441 -12.26 -14.77 4.43
N ASP A 442 -11.50 -15.81 4.79
CA ASP A 442 -10.70 -15.90 6.01
C ASP A 442 -9.52 -14.92 6.06
N THR A 443 -9.12 -14.32 4.93
CA THR A 443 -7.87 -13.56 4.80
C THR A 443 -8.08 -12.17 4.18
N ALA A 444 -7.50 -11.15 4.80
CA ALA A 444 -7.33 -9.82 4.21
C ALA A 444 -5.84 -9.47 4.10
N CYS A 445 -5.46 -8.73 3.06
CA CYS A 445 -4.11 -8.22 2.87
C CYS A 445 -4.12 -6.72 2.55
N THR A 446 -3.04 -6.04 2.90
CA THR A 446 -2.75 -4.65 2.52
C THR A 446 -1.24 -4.48 2.33
N THR A 447 -0.83 -3.47 1.57
CA THR A 447 0.58 -3.13 1.39
C THR A 447 0.94 -1.95 2.29
N TYR A 448 2.09 -2.04 2.95
CA TYR A 448 2.61 -1.00 3.84
C TYR A 448 4.05 -0.67 3.51
N LYS A 449 4.39 0.62 3.42
CA LYS A 449 5.70 1.07 2.94
C LYS A 449 6.67 1.34 4.09
N GLY A 450 7.86 0.73 4.05
CA GLY A 450 8.95 1.04 4.97
C GLY A 450 9.93 2.06 4.38
N VAL A 451 10.01 3.24 4.99
CA VAL A 451 10.93 4.32 4.60
C VAL A 451 12.26 4.18 5.38
N PRO A 452 13.40 3.95 4.69
CA PRO A 452 14.70 3.75 5.33
C PRO A 452 15.46 5.04 5.65
N THR A 453 16.53 4.90 6.44
CA THR A 453 17.63 5.88 6.50
C THR A 453 18.76 5.39 5.59
N LEU A 454 19.20 6.23 4.67
CA LEU A 454 20.20 5.94 3.64
C LEU A 454 21.43 6.86 3.80
N ASN A 455 22.55 6.41 3.25
CA ASN A 455 23.78 7.22 3.19
C ASN A 455 23.73 8.18 1.99
N VAL A 456 24.50 9.26 2.08
CA VAL A 456 24.75 10.19 0.97
C VAL A 456 26.12 9.85 0.33
N SER A 457 26.31 9.88 -0.99
CA SER A 457 25.39 10.25 -2.09
C SER A 457 24.31 9.21 -2.38
N TYR A 458 23.17 9.65 -2.92
CA TYR A 458 22.04 8.79 -3.29
C TYR A 458 21.48 9.18 -4.65
N PHE A 459 21.04 8.20 -5.44
CA PHE A 459 20.34 8.40 -6.70
C PHE A 459 19.25 7.33 -6.84
N ASP A 460 18.07 7.75 -7.30
CA ASP A 460 16.94 6.89 -7.60
C ASP A 460 16.24 7.38 -8.87
N ASP A 461 16.22 6.52 -9.89
CA ASP A 461 15.47 6.71 -11.14
C ASP A 461 14.09 6.06 -11.08
N TYR A 462 13.68 5.54 -9.92
CA TYR A 462 12.40 4.91 -9.66
C TYR A 462 12.13 3.60 -10.41
N GLU A 463 13.10 3.03 -11.10
CA GLU A 463 12.88 1.80 -11.89
C GLU A 463 13.11 0.50 -11.11
N THR A 464 13.79 0.58 -9.97
CA THR A 464 14.27 -0.62 -9.24
C THR A 464 13.91 -0.62 -7.78
N ASN A 465 13.95 0.54 -7.13
CA ASN A 465 13.59 0.70 -5.75
C ASN A 465 12.58 1.83 -5.65
N ASP A 466 11.64 1.68 -4.73
CA ASP A 466 10.84 2.79 -4.27
C ASP A 466 10.90 2.75 -2.75
N TYR A 467 11.52 3.77 -2.18
CA TYR A 467 11.67 3.95 -0.73
C TYR A 467 10.94 5.19 -0.23
N PHE A 468 10.18 5.84 -1.10
CA PHE A 468 9.40 7.00 -0.75
C PHE A 468 8.09 6.56 -0.10
N GLY A 469 7.57 7.40 0.80
CA GLY A 469 6.27 7.18 1.45
C GLY A 469 5.32 8.32 1.09
N ALA A 470 4.11 8.00 0.66
CA ALA A 470 3.04 8.97 0.48
C ALA A 470 1.99 8.80 1.60
N ASN A 471 1.42 9.90 2.09
CA ASN A 471 0.28 9.83 3.00
C ASN A 471 -0.99 10.06 2.18
N THR A 472 -1.58 8.98 1.66
CA THR A 472 -2.73 9.04 0.76
C THR A 472 -4.02 8.80 1.54
N VAL A 473 -4.62 9.87 2.05
CA VAL A 473 -5.96 9.74 2.65
C VAL A 473 -7.02 9.69 1.55
N TYR A 474 -6.86 10.44 0.45
CA TYR A 474 -7.65 10.40 -0.79
C TYR A 474 -6.87 11.07 -1.95
N GLY A 475 -6.81 10.50 -3.16
CA GLY A 475 -6.34 11.17 -4.40
C GLY A 475 -5.00 11.92 -4.30
N GLY A 476 -3.92 11.24 -3.90
CA GLY A 476 -2.62 11.87 -3.62
C GLY A 476 -1.48 11.44 -4.54
N TRP A 477 -0.25 11.53 -4.04
CA TRP A 477 0.92 11.04 -4.78
C TRP A 477 0.78 9.55 -5.10
N GLU A 478 0.98 9.21 -6.36
CA GLU A 478 0.89 7.88 -6.94
C GLU A 478 2.23 7.50 -7.60
N PHE A 479 2.59 6.24 -7.47
CA PHE A 479 3.80 5.67 -8.05
C PHE A 479 3.45 4.77 -9.23
N GLY A 480 3.90 5.12 -10.43
CA GLY A 480 3.58 4.34 -11.62
C GLY A 480 4.00 5.01 -12.92
N THR A 481 3.48 4.49 -14.03
CA THR A 481 3.71 5.07 -15.36
C THR A 481 2.72 6.20 -15.63
N PRO A 482 3.18 7.45 -15.82
CA PRO A 482 2.28 8.55 -16.13
C PRO A 482 1.56 8.30 -17.46
N ALA A 483 0.26 8.54 -17.47
CA ALA A 483 -0.68 8.28 -18.56
C ALA A 483 -1.61 9.47 -18.85
N GLY A 484 -1.34 10.64 -18.27
CA GLY A 484 -2.04 11.89 -18.56
C GLY A 484 -1.84 12.37 -20.01
N THR A 485 -2.41 13.52 -20.35
CA THR A 485 -2.26 14.16 -21.67
C THR A 485 -1.05 15.10 -21.75
N VAL A 486 -0.65 15.71 -20.63
CA VAL A 486 0.49 16.63 -20.46
C VAL A 486 1.67 15.89 -19.83
N ILE A 487 1.45 15.26 -18.68
CA ILE A 487 2.38 14.40 -17.95
C ILE A 487 2.10 12.95 -18.37
N ASN A 488 2.61 12.60 -19.55
CA ASN A 488 2.25 11.36 -20.26
C ASN A 488 3.37 10.32 -20.33
N ALA A 489 4.50 10.59 -19.66
CA ALA A 489 5.62 9.69 -19.54
C ALA A 489 6.54 10.13 -18.39
N ALA A 490 7.18 9.15 -17.74
CA ALA A 490 8.31 9.39 -16.84
C ALA A 490 9.52 9.95 -17.60
N TYR A 491 10.44 10.62 -16.90
CA TYR A 491 11.67 11.13 -17.49
C TYR A 491 12.62 9.97 -17.84
N SER A 492 12.86 9.11 -16.84
CA SER A 492 13.46 7.80 -17.02
C SER A 492 12.34 6.81 -17.28
N PRO A 493 12.33 6.08 -18.41
CA PRO A 493 11.31 5.06 -18.63
C PRO A 493 11.48 3.95 -17.59
N SER A 494 10.43 3.55 -16.86
CA SER A 494 8.99 3.69 -17.10
C SER A 494 8.16 4.40 -16.01
N THR A 495 8.72 4.67 -14.82
CA THR A 495 7.94 5.01 -13.63
C THR A 495 8.38 6.31 -12.97
N ALA A 496 7.43 7.05 -12.42
CA ALA A 496 7.66 8.28 -11.69
C ALA A 496 6.63 8.43 -10.56
N TRP A 497 6.90 9.35 -9.63
CA TRP A 497 5.90 9.79 -8.67
C TRP A 497 5.09 10.95 -9.26
N VAL A 498 3.76 10.84 -9.30
CA VAL A 498 2.87 11.87 -9.85
C VAL A 498 1.69 12.10 -8.91
N THR A 499 1.18 13.32 -8.79
CA THR A 499 -0.02 13.61 -7.99
C THR A 499 -1.31 12.97 -8.51
N ASN A 500 -1.33 12.53 -9.76
CA ASN A 500 -2.35 11.68 -10.38
C ASN A 500 -1.74 11.07 -11.66
N LEU A 501 -1.74 9.76 -11.82
CA LEU A 501 -1.10 9.08 -12.95
C LEU A 501 -1.82 9.31 -14.27
N ASP A 502 -3.15 9.41 -14.31
CA ASP A 502 -3.94 9.31 -15.55
C ASP A 502 -4.89 10.49 -15.80
N GLY A 503 -4.83 11.54 -14.97
CA GLY A 503 -5.72 12.68 -15.13
C GLY A 503 -5.37 13.91 -14.32
N ALA A 504 -6.38 14.75 -14.13
CA ALA A 504 -6.26 15.96 -13.34
C ALA A 504 -6.23 15.65 -11.85
N TYR A 505 -5.48 16.43 -11.08
CA TYR A 505 -5.44 16.28 -9.64
C TYR A 505 -6.73 16.77 -8.95
N ASP A 506 -6.98 16.40 -7.70
CA ASP A 506 -8.20 16.76 -6.97
C ASP A 506 -8.19 18.16 -6.34
N PHE A 507 -9.37 18.68 -5.99
CA PHE A 507 -9.51 19.94 -5.24
C PHE A 507 -9.20 19.75 -3.75
N ASN A 508 -8.72 20.82 -3.10
CA ASN A 508 -8.47 20.91 -1.67
C ASN A 508 -7.52 19.83 -1.14
N MET A 509 -6.46 19.56 -1.90
CA MET A 509 -5.41 18.66 -1.47
C MET A 509 -4.37 19.39 -0.65
N ASN A 510 -3.77 18.65 0.27
CA ASN A 510 -2.53 19.03 0.95
C ASN A 510 -1.77 17.75 1.24
N HIS A 511 -1.03 17.27 0.24
CA HIS A 511 -0.43 15.93 0.23
C HIS A 511 1.08 16.00 0.18
N GLU A 512 1.71 15.10 0.92
CA GLU A 512 3.15 15.03 1.04
C GLU A 512 3.71 13.69 0.58
N LEU A 513 4.75 13.77 -0.24
CA LEU A 513 5.59 12.66 -0.63
C LEU A 513 6.93 12.76 0.11
N TYR A 514 7.18 11.79 0.97
CA TYR A 514 8.34 11.74 1.86
C TYR A 514 9.47 10.94 1.21
N THR A 515 10.63 11.56 1.09
CA THR A 515 11.89 10.88 0.74
C THR A 515 12.35 9.95 1.87
N PRO A 516 13.32 9.05 1.61
CA PRO A 516 14.14 8.44 2.67
C PRO A 516 14.78 9.50 3.58
N LYS A 517 15.20 9.07 4.78
CA LYS A 517 16.08 9.91 5.61
C LYS A 517 17.51 9.76 5.11
N PHE A 518 18.28 10.84 5.08
CA PHE A 518 19.66 10.85 4.60
C PHE A 518 20.64 11.20 5.72
N ASP A 519 21.69 10.41 5.89
CA ASP A 519 22.77 10.68 6.84
C ASP A 519 23.81 11.63 6.22
N PHE A 520 23.98 12.80 6.85
CA PHE A 520 24.89 13.86 6.44
C PHE A 520 26.16 13.94 7.29
N VAL A 521 26.39 12.99 8.22
CA VAL A 521 27.63 12.97 9.03
C VAL A 521 28.85 12.83 8.12
N GLY A 522 29.79 13.77 8.23
CA GLY A 522 30.99 13.83 7.37
C GLY A 522 30.75 14.28 5.93
N ILE A 523 29.52 14.66 5.56
CA ILE A 523 29.16 15.09 4.21
C ILE A 523 29.20 16.62 4.10
N TYR A 524 29.76 17.13 3.01
CA TYR A 524 29.88 18.56 2.74
C TYR A 524 29.53 18.91 1.31
N ASN A 525 28.95 20.08 1.11
CA ASN A 525 28.64 20.69 -0.19
C ASN A 525 27.69 19.86 -1.06
N ALA A 526 26.85 19.03 -0.44
CA ALA A 526 25.87 18.24 -1.17
C ALA A 526 24.85 19.14 -1.90
N GLU A 527 24.19 18.61 -2.91
CA GLU A 527 23.16 19.26 -3.71
C GLU A 527 21.97 18.30 -3.85
N LEU A 528 20.75 18.79 -3.67
CA LEU A 528 19.54 18.04 -4.04
C LEU A 528 19.27 18.31 -5.52
N ARG A 529 19.07 17.25 -6.30
CA ARG A 529 18.76 17.33 -7.74
C ARG A 529 17.61 16.40 -8.08
N PHE A 530 16.79 16.78 -9.03
CA PHE A 530 15.73 15.93 -9.58
C PHE A 530 15.23 16.50 -10.90
N TYR A 531 14.55 15.64 -11.66
CA TYR A 531 13.72 16.06 -12.77
C TYR A 531 12.27 16.16 -12.32
N HIS A 532 11.56 17.16 -12.79
CA HIS A 532 10.13 17.28 -12.57
C HIS A 532 9.40 17.86 -13.76
N GLN A 533 8.15 17.48 -13.94
CA GLN A 533 7.22 18.10 -14.85
C GLN A 533 5.97 18.48 -14.07
N TYR A 534 5.44 19.66 -14.30
CA TYR A 534 4.26 20.13 -13.59
C TYR A 534 3.29 20.90 -14.49
N ASP A 535 2.01 20.72 -14.21
CA ASP A 535 0.85 21.40 -14.80
C ASP A 535 -0.13 21.76 -13.68
N ILE A 536 0.12 22.91 -13.06
CA ILE A 536 -0.50 23.34 -11.81
C ILE A 536 -1.30 24.60 -12.08
N GLU A 537 -2.57 24.64 -11.68
CA GLU A 537 -3.43 25.79 -11.94
C GLU A 537 -3.01 27.03 -11.16
N THR A 538 -3.54 28.19 -11.57
CA THR A 538 -3.31 29.44 -10.82
C THR A 538 -4.11 29.44 -9.52
N GLY A 539 -3.43 29.33 -8.38
CA GLY A 539 -4.07 29.17 -7.06
C GLY A 539 -3.42 28.08 -6.23
N ASP A 540 -2.71 27.18 -6.91
CA ASP A 540 -2.11 25.97 -6.36
C ASP A 540 -0.59 26.05 -6.34
N ILE A 541 0.09 25.15 -5.62
CA ILE A 541 1.55 25.22 -5.53
C ILE A 541 2.18 23.88 -5.15
N GLY A 542 3.28 23.57 -5.84
CA GLY A 542 4.21 22.51 -5.47
C GLY A 542 5.49 23.08 -4.86
N TYR A 543 5.95 22.55 -3.73
CA TYR A 543 7.21 22.99 -3.09
C TYR A 543 7.86 21.87 -2.27
N ILE A 544 9.09 22.09 -1.80
CA ILE A 544 9.84 21.11 -1.01
C ILE A 544 10.09 21.67 0.39
N GLU A 545 9.91 20.80 1.39
CA GLU A 545 10.31 21.06 2.76
C GLU A 545 11.33 20.03 3.23
N TYR A 546 12.04 20.35 4.31
CA TYR A 546 12.95 19.44 4.98
C TYR A 546 12.71 19.39 6.49
N SER A 547 13.08 18.25 7.08
CA SER A 547 13.17 18.04 8.51
C SER A 547 14.55 17.50 8.89
N ASN A 548 15.12 18.00 9.97
CA ASN A 548 16.35 17.51 10.59
C ASN A 548 16.13 17.13 12.06
N ASN A 549 14.88 16.84 12.42
CA ASN A 549 14.46 16.47 13.77
C ASN A 549 13.39 15.38 13.78
N ASN A 550 13.55 14.37 12.92
CA ASN A 550 12.64 13.22 12.80
C ASN A 550 11.18 13.62 12.50
N GLY A 551 10.97 14.60 11.63
CA GLY A 551 9.63 15.01 11.20
C GLY A 551 8.84 15.82 12.22
N ILE A 552 9.43 16.19 13.37
CA ILE A 552 8.76 17.03 14.39
C ILE A 552 8.43 18.43 13.83
N SER A 553 9.30 18.98 13.00
CA SER A 553 9.04 20.22 12.26
C SER A 553 9.56 20.14 10.83
N TRP A 554 8.87 20.82 9.93
CA TRP A 554 9.21 20.94 8.52
C TRP A 554 9.47 22.41 8.16
N ASN A 555 10.52 22.65 7.38
CA ASN A 555 10.95 23.98 6.97
C ASN A 555 11.03 24.05 5.43
N PRO A 556 10.61 25.16 4.79
CA PRO A 556 10.77 25.34 3.36
C PRO A 556 12.24 25.20 2.92
N LEU A 557 12.49 24.46 1.84
CA LEU A 557 13.81 24.30 1.24
C LEU A 557 14.03 25.36 0.17
N GLY A 558 14.80 26.40 0.48
CA GLY A 558 15.13 27.50 -0.42
C GLY A 558 14.14 28.67 -0.40
N VAL A 559 14.40 29.68 -1.24
CA VAL A 559 13.55 30.88 -1.39
C VAL A 559 13.12 31.10 -2.85
N LEU A 560 12.21 32.05 -3.08
CA LEU A 560 11.80 32.44 -4.44
C LEU A 560 13.01 32.85 -5.29
N ASN A 561 13.19 32.19 -6.44
CA ASN A 561 14.36 32.34 -7.32
C ASN A 561 15.68 32.20 -6.56
N ASP A 562 15.83 31.10 -5.81
CA ASP A 562 16.99 30.89 -4.94
C ASP A 562 18.30 31.03 -5.73
N PRO A 563 19.22 31.93 -5.33
CA PRO A 563 20.46 32.17 -6.07
C PRO A 563 21.43 30.99 -6.04
N THR A 564 21.21 30.02 -5.15
CA THR A 564 22.00 28.78 -5.05
C THR A 564 21.37 27.61 -5.79
N GLY A 565 20.17 27.81 -6.36
CA GLY A 565 19.45 26.77 -7.08
C GLY A 565 19.39 26.99 -8.59
N THR A 566 19.18 25.90 -9.32
CA THR A 566 18.84 25.89 -10.75
C THR A 566 17.36 25.61 -10.90
N ASN A 567 16.62 26.45 -11.64
CA ASN A 567 15.17 26.35 -11.84
C ASN A 567 14.35 26.25 -10.53
N TRP A 568 14.89 26.79 -9.43
CA TRP A 568 14.32 26.66 -8.10
C TRP A 568 13.31 27.77 -7.78
N TYR A 569 12.05 27.38 -7.58
CA TYR A 569 10.90 28.23 -7.23
C TYR A 569 10.74 29.49 -8.10
N GLY A 570 9.97 29.37 -9.17
CA GLY A 570 9.63 30.50 -10.04
C GLY A 570 8.46 31.36 -9.54
N SER A 571 7.72 30.92 -8.52
CA SER A 571 6.44 31.55 -8.11
C SER A 571 6.20 31.47 -6.60
N SER A 572 5.16 32.17 -6.13
CA SER A 572 4.75 32.17 -4.73
C SER A 572 3.23 32.24 -4.59
N LEU A 573 2.69 31.48 -3.64
CA LEU A 573 1.29 31.54 -3.21
C LEU A 573 1.25 32.05 -1.77
N GLY A 574 0.85 33.31 -1.57
CA GLY A 574 0.90 33.94 -0.27
C GLY A 574 2.34 34.06 0.26
N SER A 575 2.67 33.34 1.33
CA SER A 575 4.03 33.27 1.92
C SER A 575 4.82 32.02 1.52
N ILE A 576 4.22 31.14 0.71
CA ILE A 576 4.85 29.88 0.27
C ILE A 576 5.50 30.13 -1.09
N ASN A 577 6.77 29.75 -1.23
CA ASN A 577 7.50 29.80 -2.50
C ASN A 577 7.54 28.39 -3.10
N GLY A 578 7.36 28.29 -4.42
CA GLY A 578 7.16 27.01 -5.09
C GLY A 578 7.06 27.14 -6.61
N TRP A 579 6.62 26.05 -7.24
CA TRP A 579 6.27 25.97 -8.65
C TRP A 579 4.76 26.05 -8.82
N ASN A 580 4.35 26.80 -9.84
CA ASN A 580 2.96 27.03 -10.26
C ASN A 580 2.94 27.19 -11.79
N GLY A 581 1.81 26.89 -12.43
CA GLY A 581 1.65 26.96 -13.88
C GLY A 581 2.06 25.67 -14.58
N THR A 582 2.29 25.75 -15.89
CA THR A 582 2.68 24.61 -16.72
C THR A 582 4.14 24.73 -17.16
N SER A 583 4.95 23.74 -16.82
CA SER A 583 6.32 23.55 -17.31
C SER A 583 6.38 23.21 -18.79
N SER A 584 7.53 23.44 -19.45
CA SER A 584 7.71 23.10 -20.87
C SER A 584 8.20 21.65 -21.07
N GLY A 585 7.56 20.70 -20.38
CA GLY A 585 8.02 19.31 -20.24
C GLY A 585 8.88 19.11 -18.99
N TRP A 586 9.64 18.02 -18.95
CA TRP A 586 10.54 17.73 -17.83
C TRP A 586 11.66 18.78 -17.70
N GLU A 587 11.75 19.37 -16.52
CA GLU A 587 12.74 20.38 -16.13
C GLU A 587 13.68 19.80 -15.06
N TYR A 588 14.97 20.12 -15.19
CA TYR A 588 15.97 19.80 -14.16
C TYR A 588 15.97 20.91 -13.10
N SER A 589 15.87 20.53 -11.83
CA SER A 589 15.96 21.45 -10.69
C SER A 589 17.02 21.00 -9.71
N SER A 590 17.75 21.96 -9.14
CA SER A 590 18.74 21.68 -8.11
C SER A 590 18.90 22.78 -7.08
N ILE A 591 19.36 22.44 -5.87
CA ILE A 591 19.66 23.40 -4.79
C ILE A 591 20.81 22.94 -3.90
N ASP A 592 21.64 23.89 -3.47
CA ASP A 592 22.70 23.68 -2.49
C ASP A 592 22.15 23.24 -1.12
N LEU A 593 22.76 22.19 -0.56
CA LEU A 593 22.43 21.64 0.75
C LEU A 593 23.52 21.92 1.81
N SER A 594 24.38 22.93 1.59
CA SER A 594 25.48 23.24 2.51
C SER A 594 25.01 23.58 3.94
N ALA A 595 23.74 23.97 4.11
CA ALA A 595 23.09 24.13 5.40
C ALA A 595 23.09 22.86 6.27
N PHE A 596 23.25 21.68 5.66
CA PHE A 596 23.26 20.38 6.33
C PHE A 596 24.67 19.77 6.44
N ASN A 597 25.72 20.53 6.11
CA ASN A 597 27.10 20.08 6.19
C ASN A 597 27.42 19.48 7.57
N ASN A 598 27.82 18.21 7.61
CA ASN A 598 28.13 17.45 8.81
C ASN A 598 27.00 17.47 9.87
N SER A 599 25.74 17.41 9.44
CA SER A 599 24.59 17.33 10.33
C SER A 599 24.66 16.05 11.16
N PRO A 600 24.54 16.10 12.50
CA PRO A 600 24.53 14.91 13.37
C PRO A 600 23.16 14.21 13.41
N PHE A 601 22.16 14.73 12.71
CA PHE A 601 20.82 14.16 12.60
C PHE A 601 20.51 13.88 11.12
N PRO A 602 19.85 12.75 10.82
CA PRO A 602 19.36 12.49 9.47
C PRO A 602 18.43 13.60 8.99
N VAL A 603 18.58 13.98 7.72
CA VAL A 603 17.75 14.98 7.05
C VAL A 603 16.77 14.26 6.13
N GLN A 604 15.51 14.64 6.20
CA GLN A 604 14.47 14.11 5.31
C GLN A 604 13.87 15.27 4.54
N PHE A 605 13.57 15.03 3.26
CA PHE A 605 12.85 15.98 2.41
C PHE A 605 11.43 15.47 2.15
N ARG A 606 10.50 16.38 1.89
CA ARG A 606 9.17 16.04 1.38
C ARG A 606 8.74 16.99 0.29
N PHE A 607 8.12 16.45 -0.75
CA PHE A 607 7.46 17.21 -1.81
C PHE A 607 6.02 17.44 -1.36
N VAL A 608 5.62 18.70 -1.29
CA VAL A 608 4.30 19.13 -0.82
C VAL A 608 3.53 19.69 -2.01
N PHE A 609 2.33 19.16 -2.22
CA PHE A 609 1.39 19.67 -3.22
C PHE A 609 0.13 20.19 -2.52
N TYR A 610 -0.21 21.43 -2.81
CA TYR A 610 -1.41 22.08 -2.30
C TYR A 610 -2.32 22.50 -3.46
N SER A 611 -3.59 22.13 -3.38
CA SER A 611 -4.64 22.65 -4.25
C SER A 611 -5.77 23.34 -3.48
N ASP A 612 -6.41 24.33 -4.09
CA ASP A 612 -7.55 25.03 -3.52
C ASP A 612 -8.90 24.34 -3.80
N PHE A 613 -10.01 24.93 -3.36
CA PHE A 613 -11.35 24.34 -3.50
C PHE A 613 -12.04 24.59 -4.85
N SER A 614 -11.40 25.28 -5.80
CA SER A 614 -12.08 25.80 -6.99
C SER A 614 -11.15 26.14 -8.15
N GLY A 615 -11.43 25.59 -9.32
CA GLY A 615 -10.65 25.92 -10.51
C GLY A 615 -10.81 24.92 -11.63
N ILE A 616 -9.83 24.89 -12.53
CA ILE A 616 -9.65 23.84 -13.54
C ILE A 616 -8.28 23.24 -13.24
N ASN A 617 -8.28 22.20 -12.40
CA ASN A 617 -7.08 21.47 -12.03
C ASN A 617 -6.38 20.94 -13.29
N GLY A 618 -5.05 21.11 -13.34
CA GLY A 618 -4.20 20.47 -14.35
C GLY A 618 -3.84 19.04 -13.95
N GLU A 619 -2.83 18.47 -14.60
CA GLU A 619 -2.34 17.10 -14.30
C GLU A 619 -1.37 17.03 -13.10
N GLY A 620 -0.98 18.19 -12.57
CA GLY A 620 -0.37 18.30 -11.25
C GLY A 620 1.15 18.30 -11.28
N TRP A 621 1.80 17.42 -10.53
CA TRP A 621 3.25 17.43 -10.38
C TRP A 621 3.84 16.03 -10.42
N ALA A 622 4.79 15.81 -11.33
CA ALA A 622 5.58 14.60 -11.46
C ALA A 622 7.04 14.81 -11.06
N ILE A 623 7.63 13.83 -10.38
CA ILE A 623 9.02 13.82 -9.89
C ILE A 623 9.72 12.55 -10.39
N ASP A 624 10.95 12.69 -10.86
CA ASP A 624 11.79 11.60 -11.35
C ASP A 624 13.28 11.89 -11.12
N ASN A 625 14.13 10.86 -11.16
CA ASN A 625 15.59 10.96 -11.04
C ASN A 625 16.05 11.75 -9.81
N PHE A 626 15.54 11.40 -8.63
CA PHE A 626 15.90 12.06 -7.38
C PHE A 626 17.34 11.74 -6.99
N GLU A 627 18.14 12.76 -6.69
CA GLU A 627 19.55 12.64 -6.33
C GLU A 627 19.91 13.54 -5.14
N ILE A 628 20.65 12.98 -4.18
CA ILE A 628 21.50 13.77 -3.28
C ILE A 628 22.94 13.58 -3.75
N PHE A 629 23.40 14.55 -4.52
CA PHE A 629 24.72 14.53 -5.12
C PHE A 629 25.75 15.17 -4.19
N VAL A 630 26.94 14.57 -4.09
CA VAL A 630 28.09 15.20 -3.43
C VAL A 630 29.14 15.53 -4.50
N PRO A 631 29.44 16.81 -4.76
CA PRO A 631 30.48 17.18 -5.70
C PRO A 631 31.83 16.70 -5.19
N VAL A 632 32.53 15.94 -6.02
CA VAL A 632 33.96 15.68 -5.82
C VAL A 632 34.69 16.98 -6.15
N PRO A 633 35.43 17.59 -5.20
CA PRO A 633 36.19 18.81 -5.48
C PRO A 633 37.26 18.57 -6.56
N ASP A 634 37.56 19.60 -7.35
CA ASP A 634 38.59 19.54 -8.40
C ASP A 634 39.98 19.21 -7.84
N TYR A 635 40.32 19.76 -6.68
CA TYR A 635 41.57 19.56 -5.97
C TYR A 635 41.26 19.22 -4.52
N ASP A 636 41.60 18.00 -4.12
CA ASP A 636 41.50 17.52 -2.74
C ASP A 636 42.53 16.42 -2.56
N CYS A 637 43.42 16.59 -1.59
CA CYS A 637 44.49 15.65 -1.32
C CYS A 637 44.80 15.62 0.15
N GLY A 638 44.90 14.43 0.74
CA GLY A 638 45.20 14.27 2.15
C GLY A 638 46.34 13.31 2.44
N VAL A 639 46.93 13.44 3.64
CA VAL A 639 47.83 12.41 4.19
C VAL A 639 46.99 11.40 4.95
N THR A 640 46.94 10.14 4.49
CA THR A 640 46.13 9.08 5.13
C THR A 640 46.89 8.25 6.14
N SER A 641 48.23 8.21 6.08
CA SER A 641 49.05 7.56 7.11
C SER A 641 50.50 8.06 7.14
N ILE A 642 51.14 7.91 8.31
CA ILE A 642 52.58 8.06 8.49
C ILE A 642 53.19 6.66 8.55
N ILE A 643 53.82 6.23 7.44
CA ILE A 643 54.37 4.87 7.27
C ILE A 643 55.70 4.71 8.00
N SER A 644 56.54 5.74 7.93
CA SER A 644 57.81 5.78 8.66
C SER A 644 58.00 7.18 9.24
N PRO A 645 58.36 7.30 10.52
CA PRO A 645 58.63 6.22 11.49
C PRO A 645 57.33 5.49 11.93
N ALA A 646 57.36 4.16 11.96
CA ALA A 646 56.19 3.32 12.26
C ALA A 646 55.98 3.06 13.77
N SER A 647 56.98 3.35 14.61
CA SER A 647 56.93 3.02 16.04
C SER A 647 57.83 3.92 16.88
N MET A 648 59.05 3.50 17.19
CA MET A 648 59.94 4.17 18.12
C MET A 648 60.97 5.02 17.38
N MET A 649 61.27 6.21 17.91
CA MET A 649 62.28 7.10 17.36
C MET A 649 63.48 7.19 18.29
N THR A 650 64.70 7.14 17.76
CA THR A 650 65.92 7.24 18.59
C THR A 650 66.47 8.67 18.59
N PRO A 651 66.54 9.36 19.76
CA PRO A 651 67.08 10.71 19.83
C PRO A 651 68.48 10.82 19.23
N GLY A 652 68.70 11.83 18.38
CA GLY A 652 69.99 12.05 17.72
C GLY A 652 70.30 11.14 16.52
N SER A 653 69.44 10.15 16.22
CA SER A 653 69.53 9.33 15.00
C SER A 653 68.63 9.91 13.91
N PRO A 654 69.13 10.25 12.71
CA PRO A 654 68.28 10.69 11.62
C PRO A 654 67.31 9.59 11.16
N GLU A 655 66.02 9.90 11.11
CA GLU A 655 64.93 9.01 10.69
C GLU A 655 64.37 9.43 9.34
N THR A 656 64.05 8.46 8.48
CA THR A 656 63.39 8.70 7.20
C THR A 656 61.89 8.87 7.39
N ILE A 657 61.32 9.95 6.86
CA ILE A 657 59.87 10.21 6.90
C ILE A 657 59.23 9.73 5.60
N THR A 658 58.32 8.75 5.71
CA THR A 658 57.51 8.25 4.59
C THR A 658 56.03 8.35 4.94
N LEU A 659 55.24 8.90 4.03
CA LEU A 659 53.83 9.22 4.20
C LEU A 659 53.01 8.54 3.11
N ARG A 660 51.77 8.15 3.38
CA ARG A 660 50.80 7.84 2.33
C ARG A 660 49.97 9.07 2.03
N ILE A 661 49.98 9.49 0.78
CA ILE A 661 49.20 10.61 0.27
C ILE A 661 48.13 10.03 -0.66
N GLU A 662 46.92 10.55 -0.58
CA GLU A 662 45.79 10.12 -1.41
C GLU A 662 45.15 11.33 -2.10
N ASN A 663 44.77 11.15 -3.36
CA ASN A 663 44.05 12.17 -4.13
C ASN A 663 42.55 11.90 -4.01
N PHE A 664 41.86 12.70 -3.21
CA PHE A 664 40.41 12.62 -3.05
C PHE A 664 39.67 13.47 -4.09
N GLY A 665 40.38 14.35 -4.81
CA GLY A 665 39.82 15.23 -5.82
C GLY A 665 39.65 14.58 -7.20
N ALA A 666 38.89 15.24 -8.07
CA ALA A 666 38.58 14.75 -9.41
C ALA A 666 39.76 14.90 -10.39
N ASN A 667 40.61 15.93 -10.23
CA ASN A 667 41.74 16.15 -11.13
C ASN A 667 42.93 15.27 -10.79
N THR A 668 43.66 14.87 -11.82
CA THR A 668 44.97 14.22 -11.64
C THR A 668 45.97 15.22 -11.04
N LEU A 669 46.54 14.87 -9.90
CA LEU A 669 47.54 15.69 -9.22
C LEU A 669 48.95 15.32 -9.68
N THR A 670 49.75 16.32 -10.04
CA THR A 670 51.14 16.12 -10.49
C THR A 670 52.18 16.72 -9.57
N SER A 671 51.76 17.54 -8.60
CA SER A 671 52.61 18.23 -7.65
C SER A 671 51.84 18.47 -6.35
N ILE A 672 52.28 17.87 -5.25
CA ILE A 672 51.60 17.95 -3.95
C ILE A 672 52.61 18.44 -2.91
N PRO A 673 52.50 19.69 -2.43
CA PRO A 673 53.26 20.16 -1.28
C PRO A 673 52.82 19.42 -0.02
N VAL A 674 53.79 18.96 0.77
CA VAL A 674 53.55 18.22 2.01
C VAL A 674 54.41 18.82 3.12
N VAL A 675 53.81 18.99 4.29
CA VAL A 675 54.43 19.54 5.48
C VAL A 675 54.40 18.49 6.58
N PHE A 676 55.57 18.20 7.13
CA PHE A 676 55.74 17.38 8.32
C PHE A 676 56.15 18.24 9.50
N THR A 677 55.44 18.11 10.61
CA THR A 677 55.60 18.91 11.81
C THR A 677 55.73 18.02 13.03
N VAL A 678 56.43 18.54 14.05
CA VAL A 678 56.62 17.86 15.33
C VAL A 678 56.31 18.81 16.47
N ASN A 679 55.70 18.30 17.54
CA ASN A 679 55.29 19.10 18.70
C ASN A 679 56.45 19.50 19.65
N THR A 680 57.70 19.45 19.18
CA THR A 680 58.91 19.77 19.96
C THR A 680 59.48 21.16 19.65
N GLY A 681 58.82 21.92 18.76
CA GLY A 681 59.27 23.26 18.36
C GLY A 681 60.42 23.25 17.34
N GLN A 682 60.79 22.09 16.79
CA GLN A 682 61.69 22.03 15.66
C GLN A 682 61.01 22.55 14.38
N PRO A 683 61.78 23.14 13.44
CA PRO A 683 61.22 23.62 12.18
C PRO A 683 60.51 22.49 11.41
N PRO A 684 59.42 22.80 10.69
CA PRO A 684 58.73 21.83 9.84
C PRO A 684 59.64 21.37 8.69
N ILE A 685 59.49 20.11 8.28
CA ILE A 685 60.08 19.59 7.05
C ILE A 685 59.05 19.75 5.95
N THR A 686 59.38 20.53 4.92
CA THR A 686 58.55 20.68 3.74
C THR A 686 59.18 19.91 2.57
N ALA A 687 58.36 19.20 1.82
CA ALA A 687 58.76 18.58 0.56
C ALA A 687 57.59 18.62 -0.43
N THR A 688 57.88 18.40 -1.71
CA THR A 688 56.85 18.35 -2.75
C THR A 688 56.95 17.01 -3.45
N TRP A 689 55.87 16.23 -3.38
CA TRP A 689 55.74 15.04 -4.21
C TRP A 689 55.48 15.48 -5.65
N THR A 690 56.14 14.84 -6.62
CA THR A 690 55.90 15.07 -8.06
C THR A 690 55.68 13.73 -8.74
N GLY A 691 54.75 13.67 -9.68
CA GLY A 691 54.38 12.44 -10.35
C GLY A 691 53.06 12.56 -11.08
N THR A 692 52.30 11.47 -11.13
CA THR A 692 50.92 11.44 -11.64
C THR A 692 50.09 10.61 -10.68
N LEU A 693 49.22 11.26 -9.91
CA LEU A 693 48.32 10.63 -8.95
C LEU A 693 46.90 10.82 -9.47
N LEU A 694 46.29 9.75 -9.98
CA LEU A 694 44.93 9.79 -10.50
C LEU A 694 43.93 10.02 -9.36
N SER A 695 42.71 10.41 -9.69
CA SER A 695 41.62 10.52 -8.71
C SER A 695 41.39 9.17 -8.04
N GLY A 696 41.31 9.15 -6.70
CA GLY A 696 41.15 7.94 -5.87
C GLY A 696 42.42 7.11 -5.67
N ASP A 697 43.55 7.44 -6.31
CA ASP A 697 44.82 6.73 -6.10
C ASP A 697 45.57 7.26 -4.87
N SER A 698 46.41 6.40 -4.29
CA SER A 698 47.35 6.75 -3.24
C SER A 698 48.81 6.44 -3.60
N VAL A 699 49.74 7.15 -2.98
CA VAL A 699 51.18 7.00 -3.19
C VAL A 699 51.96 7.16 -1.88
N ASP A 700 52.98 6.33 -1.71
CA ASP A 700 53.93 6.46 -0.61
C ASP A 700 55.03 7.46 -1.01
N PHE A 701 55.17 8.54 -0.24
CA PHE A 701 56.14 9.60 -0.48
C PHE A 701 57.15 9.74 0.67
N THR A 702 58.44 9.65 0.35
CA THR A 702 59.54 9.91 1.30
C THR A 702 60.06 11.34 1.14
N LEU A 703 60.06 12.15 2.21
CA LEU A 703 60.34 13.60 2.18
C LEU A 703 61.79 13.99 1.80
N GLY A 704 62.67 13.02 1.53
CA GLY A 704 64.08 13.22 1.15
C GLY A 704 65.00 13.75 2.26
N SER A 705 64.47 14.59 3.15
CA SER A 705 65.13 15.05 4.38
C SER A 705 64.80 14.13 5.55
N SER A 706 65.82 13.68 6.26
CA SER A 706 65.64 12.92 7.51
C SER A 706 65.29 13.85 8.68
N TYR A 707 64.40 13.42 9.56
CA TYR A 707 64.12 14.08 10.82
C TYR A 707 65.00 13.50 11.93
N THR A 708 65.70 14.33 12.70
CA THR A 708 66.50 13.86 13.85
C THR A 708 65.75 14.16 15.15
N PRO A 709 65.22 13.14 15.86
CA PRO A 709 64.42 13.34 17.05
C PRO A 709 65.24 13.98 18.19
N VAL A 710 64.60 14.86 18.96
CA VAL A 710 65.16 15.42 20.21
C VAL A 710 64.78 14.54 21.41
N ALA A 711 65.56 14.63 22.47
CA ALA A 711 65.36 13.85 23.69
C ALA A 711 64.10 14.31 24.47
N VAL A 712 62.95 13.63 24.26
CA VAL A 712 61.69 13.83 24.99
C VAL A 712 60.97 12.49 25.20
N SER A 713 60.10 12.33 26.19
CA SER A 713 59.44 11.04 26.47
C SER A 713 58.58 10.51 25.31
N SER A 714 57.96 11.41 24.55
CA SER A 714 57.15 11.11 23.37
C SER A 714 57.12 12.31 22.43
N ILE A 715 57.06 12.06 21.13
CA ILE A 715 56.94 13.09 20.09
C ILE A 715 55.59 12.89 19.38
N GLY A 716 54.78 13.95 19.35
CA GLY A 716 53.63 14.04 18.47
C GLY A 716 54.10 14.53 17.10
N ILE A 717 53.84 13.73 16.07
CA ILE A 717 54.18 14.05 14.69
C ILE A 717 52.90 14.19 13.89
N CYS A 718 52.83 15.21 13.05
CA CYS A 718 51.71 15.45 12.15
C CYS A 718 52.25 15.69 10.75
N ALA A 719 51.58 15.13 9.74
CA ALA A 719 51.86 15.39 8.34
C ALA A 719 50.56 15.83 7.66
N TYR A 720 50.67 16.84 6.80
CA TYR A 720 49.54 17.34 6.04
C TYR A 720 49.97 17.82 4.65
N THR A 721 49.03 17.79 3.72
CA THR A 721 49.13 18.36 2.38
C THR A 721 48.86 19.88 2.43
N ASP A 722 49.60 20.65 1.65
CA ASP A 722 49.41 22.11 1.51
C ASP A 722 49.13 22.41 0.03
N LEU A 723 48.11 21.72 -0.50
CA LEU A 723 47.73 21.78 -1.91
C LEU A 723 46.91 23.06 -2.17
N ALA A 724 47.34 23.86 -3.13
CA ALA A 724 46.62 25.08 -3.48
C ALA A 724 45.23 24.75 -4.07
N ASN A 725 44.21 25.51 -3.64
CA ASN A 725 42.80 25.32 -3.99
C ASN A 725 42.17 24.03 -3.46
N ASP A 726 42.85 23.32 -2.55
CA ASP A 726 42.20 22.36 -1.69
C ASP A 726 41.31 23.10 -0.67
N LEU A 727 40.02 22.81 -0.69
CA LEU A 727 39.02 23.45 0.17
C LEU A 727 38.50 22.50 1.25
N ILE A 728 38.95 21.23 1.28
CA ILE A 728 38.46 20.17 2.16
C ILE A 728 39.51 19.85 3.25
N TYR A 729 39.71 20.77 4.19
CA TYR A 729 40.83 20.69 5.13
C TYR A 729 40.81 19.53 6.16
N PHE A 730 39.72 18.75 6.24
CA PHE A 730 39.56 17.74 7.29
C PHE A 730 40.26 16.41 6.96
N ASN A 731 40.54 16.13 5.69
CA ASN A 731 41.28 14.94 5.26
C ASN A 731 42.79 15.24 5.01
N ASP A 732 43.21 16.51 5.06
CA ASP A 732 44.60 16.94 4.86
C ASP A 732 45.60 16.29 5.82
N THR A 733 45.23 16.20 7.10
CA THR A 733 46.18 16.00 8.21
C THR A 733 46.05 14.64 8.89
N THR A 734 47.17 13.93 9.02
CA THR A 734 47.32 12.77 9.92
C THR A 734 48.33 13.06 11.02
N CYS A 735 48.00 12.70 12.27
CA CYS A 735 48.90 12.81 13.42
C CYS A 735 49.06 11.47 14.14
N ILE A 736 50.26 11.16 14.60
CA ILE A 736 50.54 10.04 15.52
C ILE A 736 51.45 10.49 16.67
N THR A 737 51.45 9.76 17.77
CA THR A 737 52.37 9.99 18.90
C THR A 737 53.29 8.79 19.06
N LEU A 738 54.59 9.03 19.03
CA LEU A 738 55.62 8.00 19.10
C LEU A 738 56.49 8.17 20.36
N PRO A 739 56.88 7.08 21.05
CA PRO A 739 57.86 7.15 22.12
C PRO A 739 59.27 7.46 21.56
N THR A 740 60.13 8.09 22.38
CA THR A 740 61.57 8.15 22.07
C THR A 740 62.42 7.41 23.09
N ASN A 741 63.53 6.82 22.63
CA ASN A 741 64.51 6.17 23.50
C ASN A 741 65.35 7.19 24.28
N VAL A 742 64.74 7.86 25.25
CA VAL A 742 65.44 8.67 26.26
C VAL A 742 65.68 7.85 27.52
N GLY A 743 66.56 6.85 27.40
CA GLY A 743 67.04 6.06 28.53
C GLY A 743 67.79 4.82 28.06
N ILE A 744 68.87 4.47 28.77
CA ILE A 744 69.21 3.06 28.93
C ILE A 744 68.04 2.49 29.73
N GLU A 745 67.06 1.95 29.03
CA GLU A 745 66.32 0.83 29.57
C GLU A 745 67.22 -0.38 29.34
N GLU A 746 67.59 -1.08 30.41
CA GLU A 746 67.84 -2.50 30.27
C GLU A 746 66.60 -3.04 29.57
N ALA A 747 66.72 -3.37 28.29
CA ALA A 747 65.64 -4.02 27.56
C ALA A 747 65.25 -5.23 28.40
N ASN A 748 64.07 -5.19 29.01
CA ASN A 748 63.52 -6.34 29.72
C ASN A 748 63.55 -7.49 28.73
N ALA A 749 64.54 -8.37 28.91
CA ALA A 749 64.81 -9.42 27.94
C ALA A 749 63.69 -10.47 27.95
N LEU A 750 62.71 -10.35 28.86
CA LEU A 750 61.44 -11.06 28.87
C LEU A 750 60.28 -10.06 28.83
N ASN A 751 59.35 -10.25 27.89
CA ASN A 751 58.13 -9.46 27.73
C ASN A 751 56.90 -10.39 27.65
N ASN A 752 55.71 -9.86 27.93
CA ASN A 752 54.44 -10.61 27.89
C ASN A 752 54.44 -11.89 28.76
N ILE A 753 55.06 -11.85 29.95
CA ILE A 753 55.13 -13.03 30.81
C ILE A 753 53.78 -13.29 31.48
N GLN A 754 53.21 -14.46 31.26
CA GLN A 754 51.94 -14.88 31.86
C GLN A 754 51.95 -16.35 32.26
N LEU A 755 51.08 -16.69 33.22
CA LEU A 755 50.78 -18.06 33.60
C LEU A 755 49.34 -18.38 33.23
N ASN A 756 49.13 -19.43 32.43
CA ASN A 756 47.80 -19.86 32.02
C ASN A 756 47.60 -21.38 32.20
N PRO A 757 46.62 -21.86 33.00
CA PRO A 757 45.76 -21.08 33.90
C PRO A 757 46.47 -20.69 35.21
N ASN A 758 46.15 -19.50 35.74
CA ASN A 758 46.53 -19.06 37.08
C ASN A 758 45.35 -18.31 37.73
N PRO A 759 44.60 -18.91 38.68
CA PRO A 759 44.97 -20.08 39.48
C PRO A 759 45.04 -21.42 38.72
N ALA A 760 46.09 -22.19 39.00
CA ALA A 760 46.38 -23.49 38.40
C ALA A 760 45.79 -24.64 39.23
N ASN A 761 45.44 -25.76 38.60
CA ASN A 761 45.06 -26.99 39.29
C ASN A 761 46.12 -28.09 39.07
N GLU A 762 46.07 -28.77 37.94
CA GLU A 762 47.02 -29.84 37.58
C GLU A 762 48.30 -29.31 36.94
N PHE A 763 48.22 -28.22 36.17
CA PHE A 763 49.37 -27.55 35.59
C PHE A 763 49.06 -26.09 35.29
N THR A 764 50.12 -25.34 35.01
CA THR A 764 50.07 -24.02 34.35
C THR A 764 51.13 -23.99 33.26
N ILE A 765 50.98 -23.10 32.28
CA ILE A 765 51.98 -22.84 31.26
C ILE A 765 52.55 -21.44 31.51
N LEU A 766 53.88 -21.33 31.61
CA LEU A 766 54.60 -20.06 31.64
C LEU A 766 54.91 -19.65 30.21
N GLU A 767 54.24 -18.60 29.74
CA GLU A 767 54.38 -18.05 28.40
C GLU A 767 55.08 -16.69 28.47
N PHE A 768 56.03 -16.43 27.57
CA PHE A 768 56.70 -15.14 27.45
C PHE A 768 57.41 -15.00 26.10
N ASN A 769 57.69 -13.76 25.72
CA ASN A 769 58.54 -13.40 24.59
C ASN A 769 59.93 -12.99 25.10
N THR A 770 61.01 -13.42 24.43
CA THR A 770 62.37 -13.01 24.76
C THR A 770 63.17 -12.62 23.53
N VAL A 771 64.19 -11.78 23.70
CA VAL A 771 65.15 -11.43 22.63
C VAL A 771 66.50 -12.15 22.78
N ILE A 772 66.63 -13.03 23.77
CA ILE A 772 67.84 -13.82 24.02
C ILE A 772 67.58 -15.32 23.86
N SER A 773 68.64 -16.13 23.70
CA SER A 773 68.52 -17.59 23.66
C SER A 773 69.58 -18.26 24.52
N GLY A 774 69.24 -19.37 25.17
CA GLY A 774 70.14 -20.08 26.07
C GLY A 774 69.42 -20.99 27.07
N ASN A 775 70.20 -21.65 27.92
CA ASN A 775 69.64 -22.45 29.02
C ASN A 775 69.16 -21.52 30.14
N ALA A 776 67.94 -21.73 30.62
CA ALA A 776 67.38 -21.05 31.79
C ALA A 776 66.84 -22.07 32.79
N LEU A 777 66.74 -21.67 34.06
CA LEU A 777 66.16 -22.48 35.12
C LEU A 777 64.82 -21.87 35.55
N ILE A 778 63.74 -22.63 35.39
CA ILE A 778 62.43 -22.31 35.98
C ILE A 778 62.36 -22.99 37.35
N SER A 779 61.99 -22.26 38.39
CA SER A 779 61.88 -22.76 39.76
C SER A 779 60.61 -22.29 40.43
N ILE A 780 59.98 -23.18 41.22
CA ILE A 780 58.82 -22.89 42.05
C ILE A 780 59.26 -22.96 43.51
N ARG A 781 58.90 -21.92 44.27
CA ARG A 781 59.22 -21.77 45.70
C ARG A 781 57.95 -21.51 46.49
N THR A 782 57.91 -21.97 47.72
CA THR A 782 56.90 -21.51 48.69
C THR A 782 57.15 -20.04 49.04
N VAL A 783 56.16 -19.35 49.61
CA VAL A 783 56.26 -17.91 49.96
C VAL A 783 57.35 -17.59 50.98
N ASP A 784 57.80 -18.56 51.78
CA ASP A 784 58.95 -18.46 52.69
C ASP A 784 60.30 -18.77 52.00
N GLY A 785 60.31 -18.97 50.68
CA GLY A 785 61.49 -19.07 49.83
C GLY A 785 62.05 -20.49 49.63
N LYS A 786 61.43 -21.52 50.23
CA LYS A 786 61.87 -22.91 50.09
C LYS A 786 61.59 -23.42 48.67
N LEU A 787 62.61 -23.97 48.02
CA LEU A 787 62.48 -24.57 46.67
C LEU A 787 61.64 -25.85 46.72
N VAL A 788 60.61 -25.91 45.89
CA VAL A 788 59.67 -27.04 45.79
C VAL A 788 59.81 -27.80 44.49
N GLN A 789 60.14 -27.10 43.40
CA GLN A 789 60.36 -27.69 42.07
C GLN A 789 61.31 -26.83 41.25
N ALA A 790 62.11 -27.44 40.38
CA ALA A 790 62.92 -26.72 39.40
C ALA A 790 63.09 -27.55 38.12
N GLN A 791 63.19 -26.87 36.99
CA GLN A 791 63.35 -27.46 35.67
C GLN A 791 64.27 -26.58 34.83
N GLU A 792 65.31 -27.18 34.24
CA GLU A 792 66.11 -26.53 33.22
C GLU A 792 65.38 -26.58 31.86
N VAL A 793 65.38 -25.45 31.17
CA VAL A 793 64.74 -25.26 29.88
C VAL A 793 65.69 -24.52 28.93
N PHE A 794 65.52 -24.71 27.63
CA PHE A 794 66.22 -23.88 26.64
C PHE A 794 65.23 -22.85 26.10
N ILE A 795 65.53 -21.57 26.30
CA ILE A 795 64.73 -20.45 25.78
C ILE A 795 65.27 -20.02 24.42
N SER A 796 64.37 -19.73 23.48
CA SER A 796 64.71 -19.24 22.14
C SER A 796 64.26 -17.79 21.99
N SER A 797 64.96 -16.98 21.20
CA SER A 797 64.47 -15.65 20.85
C SER A 797 63.10 -15.77 20.15
N GLY A 798 62.12 -14.96 20.57
CA GLY A 798 60.72 -15.08 20.20
C GLY A 798 59.86 -15.62 21.35
N GLU A 799 58.73 -16.24 21.01
CA GLU A 799 57.76 -16.78 21.95
C GLU A 799 58.21 -18.11 22.55
N ASN A 800 58.03 -18.26 23.85
CA ASN A 800 58.35 -19.47 24.60
C ASN A 800 57.17 -19.83 25.52
N ALA A 801 56.87 -21.12 25.61
CA ALA A 801 55.83 -21.65 26.48
C ALA A 801 56.35 -22.91 27.18
N PHE A 802 56.38 -22.90 28.51
CA PHE A 802 56.85 -24.03 29.32
C PHE A 802 55.79 -24.50 30.29
N ARG A 803 55.45 -25.79 30.21
CA ARG A 803 54.49 -26.43 31.12
C ARG A 803 55.13 -26.68 32.49
N ILE A 804 54.49 -26.17 33.53
CA ILE A 804 54.83 -26.40 34.94
C ILE A 804 53.74 -27.30 35.53
N ASN A 805 54.09 -28.55 35.84
CA ASN A 805 53.16 -29.50 36.47
C ASN A 805 53.00 -29.15 37.97
N THR A 806 51.77 -28.96 38.42
CA THR A 806 51.39 -28.58 39.79
C THR A 806 50.65 -29.70 40.55
N GLU A 807 50.45 -30.88 39.95
CA GLU A 807 49.76 -32.06 40.53
C GLU A 807 50.41 -32.61 41.81
N SER A 808 51.68 -32.31 42.10
CA SER A 808 52.34 -32.72 43.34
C SER A 808 52.38 -31.62 44.42
N LEU A 809 51.91 -30.40 44.11
CA LEU A 809 51.98 -29.25 45.01
C LEU A 809 50.62 -29.02 45.72
N ALA A 810 50.65 -28.78 47.03
CA ALA A 810 49.43 -28.52 47.80
C ALA A 810 48.81 -27.18 47.43
N ALA A 811 47.49 -27.02 47.60
CA ALA A 811 46.79 -25.76 47.36
C ALA A 811 47.39 -24.62 48.20
N GLY A 812 47.61 -23.47 47.58
CA GLY A 812 48.31 -22.36 48.19
C GLY A 812 48.97 -21.40 47.19
N ILE A 813 49.68 -20.41 47.71
CA ILE A 813 50.42 -19.42 46.90
C ILE A 813 51.90 -19.82 46.86
N TYR A 814 52.47 -19.78 45.66
CA TYR A 814 53.86 -20.04 45.35
C TYR A 814 54.45 -18.88 44.55
N ILE A 815 55.77 -18.81 44.51
CA ILE A 815 56.52 -17.89 43.66
C ILE A 815 57.21 -18.72 42.58
N TRP A 816 56.92 -18.44 41.31
CA TRP A 816 57.68 -18.97 40.20
C TRP A 816 58.81 -18.00 39.86
N ARG A 817 59.95 -18.51 39.41
CA ARG A 817 61.08 -17.71 38.96
C ARG A 817 61.77 -18.36 37.79
N ILE A 818 62.06 -17.60 36.73
CA ILE A 818 62.94 -17.99 35.64
C ILE A 818 64.27 -17.23 35.77
N ASN A 819 65.40 -17.92 35.63
CA ASN A 819 66.71 -17.29 35.75
C ASN A 819 67.75 -17.90 34.79
N ASN A 820 68.54 -17.05 34.15
CA ASN A 820 69.78 -17.32 33.43
C ASN A 820 70.78 -16.20 33.77
N ASN A 821 72.05 -16.32 33.37
CA ASN A 821 73.11 -15.33 33.56
C ASN A 821 72.73 -13.90 33.13
N ASP A 822 71.80 -13.75 32.19
CA ASP A 822 71.40 -12.46 31.62
C ASP A 822 70.00 -11.99 32.06
N VAL A 823 69.19 -12.84 32.69
CA VAL A 823 67.75 -12.58 32.94
C VAL A 823 67.28 -13.25 34.22
N SER A 824 66.56 -12.53 35.07
CA SER A 824 65.91 -13.10 36.26
C SER A 824 64.55 -12.46 36.52
N GLU A 825 63.47 -13.20 36.28
CA GLU A 825 62.10 -12.74 36.53
C GLU A 825 61.35 -13.70 37.46
N GLU A 826 60.47 -13.16 38.31
CA GLU A 826 59.64 -13.95 39.22
C GLU A 826 58.22 -13.42 39.33
N GLY A 827 57.28 -14.31 39.63
CA GLY A 827 55.87 -13.95 39.74
C GLY A 827 55.09 -14.91 40.62
N LYS A 828 53.80 -14.60 40.79
CA LYS A 828 52.90 -15.33 41.66
C LYS A 828 52.22 -16.49 40.92
N LEU A 829 52.30 -17.69 41.49
CA LEU A 829 51.52 -18.87 41.09
C LEU A 829 50.53 -19.21 42.20
N VAL A 830 49.24 -19.26 41.90
CA VAL A 830 48.19 -19.71 42.82
C VAL A 830 47.77 -21.11 42.41
N ILE A 831 47.77 -22.05 43.34
CA ILE A 831 47.26 -23.41 43.11
C ILE A 831 45.95 -23.58 43.86
N VAL A 832 44.88 -23.86 43.12
CA VAL A 832 43.55 -24.17 43.63
C VAL A 832 43.26 -25.65 43.38
N ARG A 833 42.83 -26.36 44.42
CA ARG A 833 42.34 -27.73 44.32
C ARG A 833 40.99 -27.85 44.98
#